data_AF-A0A2G9ZKU9-F1
#
_entry.id   AF-A0A2G9ZKU9-F1
#
_cell.length_a   1.000
_cell.length_b   1.000
_cell.length_c   1.000
_cell.angle_alpha   90.00
_cell.angle_beta   90.00
_cell.angle_gamma   90.00
#
_symmetry.space_group_name_H-M   'P 1'
#
loop_
_entity.id
_entity.type
_entity.pdbx_description
1 polymer ?
#
loop_
_entity_poly.entity_id
_entity_poly.type
_entity_poly.pdbx_seq_one_letter_code
_entity_poly.pdbx_strand_id
1 'polypeptide(L)'
;DLDPYLEITYEIPDEPEENNFTFVHLTDPHIGANWAPGHKWHEELSYPRLADALYAVSNLAGKPDFALIGGDLVEYSDSRWWRDYAAMLEGWSAQTGINAYFVPGNHDRYQDATGNVKCGLLGLGEEHCDDNLAGYHNYLSQPGLNEENYLLPGDSLNYSFTHKDVRFIGLDTGADYIPDYEYGDGHDQGPEGAGLSDEIISALNGLDPVEPKIILTHHPLMTGFTDACTAAVCPYSSLSDASFVQNYSEFLDFVNLSNVRLVLSGHTHDNRVFDQENTEYLYLPEDVNPLFIQTPSATKDGRSPRAFREISVQNGSIQAFAPVATPEYPKKIVRLSAVGPTLRYYDPVNNITYVTPADQSGLSVPFFGAPATNRLIIFDADGEKSESEVAGAGGDAEYDWEISSEGGNIPPGSDQRAWGFYLNNSPLSFISLHINSADRRARVFGKNINISGFDTHRFTIDWSELISNQGKAGILLSFDQGGNGIFESSAELIKLPGRMTAILHSPAGLHLVDAAGRMTGSVQGETKEEIPLALYLPVEGQATVYFQGNKPDKELRIEVIGQPDPFKLAAETYALDIHFDYEDEEIALFQAAGIPIKASTTHQYRVDWDKLQSGQAGVMVDIDREGDGIFEQTMAAGKIFNADTYRANLPQELKKEAMVLVSSINFSYPVFQQKAQKAKEYISLSLDDKYWQDEIHLNKPEGYKVFFYESLAAKNILAILSLAKYNKKYSLPAESKNSLEKALKNLVTADRIIFQVAWTEMEQKSRIFSHGQFFRPVNNFLTKFYQEYNLSGQEVDKLIKNFGKLWKTF
;
A
#
# COMPACT_ATOMS: atom_id res chain seq x y z
N ASP A 1 73.43 -27.74 -53.76
CA ASP A 1 72.65 -26.59 -53.29
C ASP A 1 71.60 -27.03 -52.28
N LEU A 2 71.97 -27.03 -51.01
CA LEU A 2 71.05 -27.04 -49.88
C LEU A 2 71.44 -25.84 -49.05
N ASP A 3 70.51 -24.89 -48.93
CA ASP A 3 70.68 -23.63 -48.23
C ASP A 3 70.60 -23.87 -46.71
N PRO A 4 71.65 -23.58 -45.92
CA PRO A 4 71.66 -23.80 -44.48
C PRO A 4 70.89 -22.72 -43.68
N TYR A 5 70.11 -21.85 -44.32
CA TYR A 5 69.38 -20.74 -43.67
C TYR A 5 67.85 -20.77 -43.88
N LEU A 6 67.21 -21.94 -43.86
CA LEU A 6 65.76 -21.99 -43.64
C LEU A 6 65.47 -21.80 -42.14
N GLU A 7 65.27 -20.56 -41.71
CA GLU A 7 64.64 -20.25 -40.41
C GLU A 7 63.18 -20.71 -40.47
N ILE A 8 62.89 -21.83 -39.81
CA ILE A 8 61.53 -22.28 -39.52
C ILE A 8 61.07 -21.47 -38.31
N THR A 9 60.38 -20.36 -38.53
CA THR A 9 59.60 -19.71 -37.48
C THR A 9 58.40 -20.60 -37.17
N TYR A 10 58.46 -21.30 -36.03
CA TYR A 10 57.26 -21.87 -35.42
C TYR A 10 56.45 -20.70 -34.88
N GLU A 11 55.36 -20.35 -35.55
CA GLU A 11 54.28 -19.60 -34.90
C GLU A 11 53.81 -20.46 -33.73
N ILE A 12 54.13 -20.01 -32.52
CA ILE A 12 53.49 -20.57 -31.32
C ILE A 12 52.02 -20.23 -31.50
N PRO A 13 51.10 -21.21 -31.58
CA PRO A 13 49.69 -20.90 -31.62
C PRO A 13 49.39 -20.04 -30.39
N ASP A 14 48.77 -18.88 -30.61
CA ASP A 14 48.35 -17.99 -29.52
C ASP A 14 47.65 -18.85 -28.45
N GLU A 15 48.02 -18.66 -27.18
CA GLU A 15 47.33 -19.35 -26.09
C GLU A 15 45.83 -19.13 -26.27
N PRO A 16 45.01 -20.19 -26.19
CA PRO A 16 43.57 -20.07 -26.44
C PRO A 16 43.03 -18.95 -25.57
N GLU A 17 42.37 -17.98 -26.20
CA GLU A 17 41.78 -16.84 -25.52
C GLU A 17 40.96 -17.36 -24.33
N GLU A 18 41.24 -16.90 -23.12
CA GLU A 18 40.53 -17.39 -21.94
C GLU A 18 39.03 -17.10 -22.10
N ASN A 19 38.23 -18.14 -22.28
CA ASN A 19 36.76 -18.09 -22.37
C ASN A 19 36.11 -17.83 -21.01
N ASN A 20 36.74 -16.99 -20.19
CA ASN A 20 36.30 -16.63 -18.86
C ASN A 20 35.40 -15.39 -18.95
N PHE A 21 34.26 -15.43 -18.30
CA PHE A 21 33.36 -14.28 -18.18
C PHE A 21 32.45 -14.40 -16.98
N THR A 22 31.85 -13.29 -16.57
CA THR A 22 30.79 -13.30 -15.55
C THR A 22 29.54 -12.61 -16.09
N PHE A 23 28.39 -13.02 -15.61
CA PHE A 23 27.13 -12.32 -15.86
C PHE A 23 26.29 -12.36 -14.57
N VAL A 24 25.26 -11.52 -14.51
CA VAL A 24 24.35 -11.48 -13.37
C VAL A 24 22.94 -11.88 -13.76
N HIS A 25 22.22 -12.51 -12.83
CA HIS A 25 20.80 -12.79 -12.94
C HIS A 25 20.05 -11.93 -11.91
N LEU A 26 19.18 -11.04 -12.40
CA LEU A 26 18.19 -10.28 -11.64
C LEU A 26 16.80 -10.74 -12.04
N THR A 27 15.79 -10.48 -11.24
CA THR A 27 14.41 -10.86 -11.57
C THR A 27 13.41 -10.10 -10.70
N ASP A 28 12.16 -10.06 -11.13
CA ASP A 28 11.03 -9.51 -10.37
C ASP A 28 11.28 -8.09 -9.84
N PRO A 29 11.73 -7.13 -10.68
CA PRO A 29 11.93 -5.76 -10.23
C PRO A 29 10.60 -5.05 -9.92
N HIS A 30 9.48 -5.47 -10.49
CA HIS A 30 8.13 -4.99 -10.17
C HIS A 30 8.04 -3.46 -10.12
N ILE A 31 8.52 -2.79 -11.17
CA ILE A 31 8.44 -1.33 -11.23
C ILE A 31 6.98 -0.90 -11.33
N GLY A 32 6.46 -0.36 -10.23
CA GLY A 32 5.13 0.21 -10.14
C GLY A 32 4.49 -0.01 -8.77
N ALA A 33 3.14 -0.06 -8.78
CA ALA A 33 2.19 -0.28 -7.68
C ALA A 33 1.70 0.97 -6.91
N ASN A 34 0.39 1.27 -6.97
CA ASN A 34 -0.23 2.43 -6.30
C ASN A 34 -1.61 2.20 -5.66
N TRP A 35 -2.21 1.03 -5.80
CA TRP A 35 -3.67 1.00 -5.94
C TRP A 35 -4.45 0.29 -4.81
N ALA A 36 -3.80 -0.36 -3.85
CA ALA A 36 -4.50 -0.97 -2.71
C ALA A 36 -3.86 -0.55 -1.37
N PRO A 37 -4.59 0.21 -0.53
CA PRO A 37 -4.21 0.43 0.86
C PRO A 37 -3.97 -0.91 1.56
N GLY A 38 -2.73 -1.17 1.95
CA GLY A 38 -2.31 -2.44 2.56
C GLY A 38 -1.52 -3.40 1.65
N HIS A 39 -1.44 -3.15 0.34
CA HIS A 39 -0.45 -3.81 -0.50
C HIS A 39 0.93 -3.37 -0.03
N LYS A 40 1.83 -4.29 0.33
CA LYS A 40 3.15 -3.92 0.89
C LYS A 40 4.07 -3.29 -0.15
N TRP A 41 3.74 -3.44 -1.43
CA TRP A 41 4.55 -3.02 -2.55
C TRP A 41 4.00 -1.77 -3.21
N HIS A 42 4.86 -0.75 -3.33
CA HIS A 42 4.52 0.58 -3.82
C HIS A 42 5.63 1.17 -4.69
N GLU A 43 5.23 2.11 -5.56
CA GLU A 43 6.09 2.83 -6.49
C GLU A 43 7.27 3.54 -5.77
N GLU A 44 7.05 4.02 -4.55
CA GLU A 44 8.08 4.69 -3.73
C GLU A 44 9.19 3.76 -3.23
N LEU A 45 8.98 2.43 -3.29
CA LEU A 45 9.95 1.41 -2.90
C LEU A 45 10.60 0.75 -4.12
N SER A 46 9.86 0.50 -5.20
CA SER A 46 10.34 -0.26 -6.34
C SER A 46 11.49 0.41 -7.08
N TYR A 47 11.39 1.71 -7.36
CA TYR A 47 12.41 2.44 -8.10
C TYR A 47 13.74 2.57 -7.33
N PRO A 48 13.75 3.01 -6.04
CA PRO A 48 14.99 3.10 -5.28
C PRO A 48 15.70 1.75 -5.13
N ARG A 49 14.92 0.66 -4.99
CA ARG A 49 15.48 -0.68 -4.81
C ARG A 49 16.02 -1.29 -6.10
N LEU A 50 15.35 -1.05 -7.24
CA LEU A 50 15.93 -1.44 -8.54
C LEU A 50 17.23 -0.67 -8.79
N ALA A 51 17.25 0.63 -8.51
CA ALA A 51 18.46 1.44 -8.61
C ALA A 51 19.58 0.91 -7.70
N ASP A 52 19.28 0.50 -6.45
CA ASP A 52 20.25 -0.14 -5.56
C ASP A 52 20.82 -1.44 -6.16
N ALA A 53 19.96 -2.28 -6.76
CA ALA A 53 20.38 -3.54 -7.38
C ALA A 53 21.31 -3.28 -8.59
N LEU A 54 20.92 -2.39 -9.49
CA LEU A 54 21.73 -2.01 -10.64
C LEU A 54 23.05 -1.35 -10.21
N TYR A 55 23.03 -0.50 -9.19
CA TYR A 55 24.23 0.09 -8.61
C TYR A 55 25.16 -0.96 -8.01
N ALA A 56 24.62 -1.93 -7.26
CA ALA A 56 25.39 -3.03 -6.69
C ALA A 56 26.08 -3.88 -7.78
N VAL A 57 25.35 -4.24 -8.83
CA VAL A 57 25.88 -4.97 -10.00
C VAL A 57 27.03 -4.20 -10.65
N SER A 58 26.87 -2.88 -10.82
CA SER A 58 27.89 -2.01 -11.43
C SER A 58 29.21 -1.98 -10.65
N ASN A 59 29.15 -2.26 -9.35
CA ASN A 59 30.29 -2.20 -8.43
C ASN A 59 30.86 -3.58 -8.09
N LEU A 60 30.43 -4.64 -8.76
CA LEU A 60 31.07 -5.95 -8.62
C LEU A 60 32.53 -5.90 -9.09
N ALA A 61 33.43 -6.51 -8.32
CA ALA A 61 34.88 -6.44 -8.57
C ALA A 61 35.28 -6.97 -9.97
N GLY A 62 34.54 -7.95 -10.49
CA GLY A 62 34.80 -8.56 -11.79
C GLY A 62 34.13 -7.87 -12.97
N LYS A 63 33.23 -6.89 -12.73
CA LYS A 63 32.30 -6.26 -13.69
C LYS A 63 31.70 -7.24 -14.71
N PRO A 64 30.42 -7.62 -14.60
CA PRO A 64 29.84 -8.61 -15.48
C PRO A 64 29.83 -8.15 -16.96
N ASP A 65 29.95 -9.11 -17.87
CA ASP A 65 29.85 -8.90 -19.32
C ASP A 65 28.43 -8.44 -19.71
N PHE A 66 27.40 -8.97 -19.05
CA PHE A 66 25.99 -8.61 -19.23
C PHE A 66 25.13 -9.03 -18.03
N ALA A 67 23.86 -8.63 -18.05
CA ALA A 67 22.82 -9.04 -17.11
C ALA A 67 21.67 -9.78 -17.82
N LEU A 68 21.09 -10.76 -17.13
CA LEU A 68 19.86 -11.45 -17.49
C LEU A 68 18.78 -11.06 -16.48
N ILE A 69 17.58 -10.67 -16.94
CA ILE A 69 16.47 -10.22 -16.09
C ILE A 69 15.22 -11.08 -16.31
N GLY A 70 14.84 -11.85 -15.30
CA GLY A 70 13.86 -12.94 -15.37
C GLY A 70 12.39 -12.56 -15.20
N GLY A 71 11.87 -11.57 -15.95
CA GLY A 71 10.44 -11.22 -15.94
C GLY A 71 9.97 -10.40 -14.74
N ASP A 72 8.68 -10.05 -14.78
CA ASP A 72 8.00 -9.14 -13.85
C ASP A 72 8.70 -7.79 -13.74
N LEU A 73 8.98 -7.24 -14.92
CA LEU A 73 9.75 -6.02 -15.12
C LEU A 73 9.00 -4.80 -14.56
N VAL A 74 7.69 -4.77 -14.76
CA VAL A 74 6.76 -3.81 -14.18
C VAL A 74 5.70 -4.54 -13.36
N GLU A 75 5.12 -3.87 -12.35
CA GLU A 75 4.06 -4.50 -11.53
C GLU A 75 2.78 -4.73 -12.36
N TYR A 76 2.46 -3.79 -13.26
CA TYR A 76 1.37 -3.86 -14.24
C TYR A 76 1.85 -3.19 -15.54
N SER A 77 1.30 -3.59 -16.68
CA SER A 77 1.58 -3.09 -18.03
C SER A 77 1.10 -1.65 -18.29
N ASP A 78 1.33 -0.74 -17.33
CA ASP A 78 1.17 0.69 -17.50
C ASP A 78 2.31 1.24 -18.36
N SER A 79 1.95 1.87 -19.48
CA SER A 79 2.91 2.52 -20.38
C SER A 79 3.89 3.48 -19.70
N ARG A 80 3.49 4.11 -18.58
CA ARG A 80 4.34 5.00 -17.77
C ARG A 80 5.47 4.23 -17.12
N TRP A 81 5.18 3.09 -16.49
CA TRP A 81 6.20 2.29 -15.81
C TRP A 81 7.13 1.62 -16.79
N TRP A 82 6.62 1.19 -17.96
CA TRP A 82 7.48 0.71 -19.03
C TRP A 82 8.50 1.74 -19.51
N ARG A 83 8.07 2.99 -19.74
CA ARG A 83 8.97 4.09 -20.11
C ARG A 83 10.05 4.33 -19.07
N ASP A 84 9.68 4.28 -17.80
CA ASP A 84 10.63 4.49 -16.71
C ASP A 84 11.61 3.33 -16.54
N TYR A 85 11.11 2.09 -16.57
CA TYR A 85 11.94 0.89 -16.52
C TYR A 85 12.97 0.87 -17.66
N ALA A 86 12.51 1.12 -18.90
CA ALA A 86 13.39 1.20 -20.07
C ALA A 86 14.46 2.29 -19.90
N ALA A 87 14.08 3.50 -19.49
CA ALA A 87 15.02 4.60 -19.31
C ALA A 87 16.05 4.34 -18.19
N MET A 88 15.65 3.66 -17.11
CA MET A 88 16.57 3.24 -16.06
C MET A 88 17.61 2.23 -16.58
N LEU A 89 17.18 1.24 -17.36
CA LEU A 89 18.08 0.24 -17.94
C LEU A 89 18.98 0.80 -19.03
N GLU A 90 18.44 1.56 -20.00
CA GLU A 90 19.22 2.19 -21.06
C GLU A 90 20.30 3.10 -20.47
N GLY A 91 19.90 3.89 -19.49
CA GLY A 91 20.76 4.73 -18.68
C GLY A 91 21.90 4.00 -18.01
N TRP A 92 21.54 2.93 -17.29
CA TRP A 92 22.49 2.05 -16.62
C TRP A 92 23.47 1.40 -17.60
N SER A 93 22.98 0.85 -18.71
CA SER A 93 23.80 0.25 -19.77
C SER A 93 24.71 1.28 -20.42
N ALA A 94 24.26 2.51 -20.65
CA ALA A 94 25.10 3.57 -21.21
C ALA A 94 26.23 3.99 -20.26
N GLN A 95 25.96 4.06 -18.95
CA GLN A 95 26.94 4.44 -17.93
C GLN A 95 27.97 3.34 -17.67
N THR A 96 27.51 2.09 -17.64
CA THR A 96 28.35 0.95 -17.22
C THR A 96 28.92 0.18 -18.39
N GLY A 97 28.30 0.23 -19.57
CA GLY A 97 28.58 -0.67 -20.69
C GLY A 97 28.12 -2.11 -20.47
N ILE A 98 27.29 -2.38 -19.46
CA ILE A 98 26.72 -3.70 -19.19
C ILE A 98 25.36 -3.77 -19.88
N ASN A 99 25.20 -4.68 -20.84
CA ASN A 99 23.92 -4.89 -21.52
C ASN A 99 22.97 -5.73 -20.64
N ALA A 100 21.67 -5.48 -20.73
CA ALA A 100 20.63 -6.30 -20.11
C ALA A 100 19.82 -7.05 -21.16
N TYR A 101 19.59 -8.35 -20.93
CA TYR A 101 18.65 -9.17 -21.68
C TYR A 101 17.54 -9.64 -20.76
N PHE A 102 16.30 -9.65 -21.21
CA PHE A 102 15.14 -9.85 -20.34
C PHE A 102 14.05 -10.69 -20.99
N VAL A 103 13.28 -11.41 -20.20
CA VAL A 103 12.06 -12.13 -20.64
C VAL A 103 10.84 -11.48 -19.98
N PRO A 104 9.63 -11.58 -20.54
CA PRO A 104 8.42 -11.14 -19.86
C PRO A 104 8.03 -12.10 -18.72
N GLY A 105 7.44 -11.57 -17.66
CA GLY A 105 6.72 -12.31 -16.63
C GLY A 105 5.21 -12.20 -16.76
N ASN A 106 4.47 -12.66 -15.75
CA ASN A 106 3.02 -12.58 -15.73
C ASN A 106 2.54 -11.14 -15.46
N HIS A 107 3.19 -10.41 -14.55
CA HIS A 107 2.83 -9.02 -14.22
C HIS A 107 3.01 -8.02 -15.38
N ASP A 108 3.92 -8.33 -16.30
CA ASP A 108 4.21 -7.53 -17.49
C ASP A 108 3.01 -7.44 -18.47
N ARG A 109 1.99 -8.26 -18.26
CA ARG A 109 0.81 -8.39 -19.14
C ARG A 109 -0.42 -7.68 -18.59
N TYR A 110 -0.54 -7.56 -17.27
CA TYR A 110 -1.76 -7.07 -16.62
C TYR A 110 -1.92 -5.57 -16.78
N GLN A 111 -3.04 -5.10 -17.33
CA GLN A 111 -3.30 -3.66 -17.45
C GLN A 111 -3.64 -3.00 -16.11
N ASP A 112 -4.36 -3.75 -15.29
CA ASP A 112 -4.73 -3.35 -13.95
C ASP A 112 -4.52 -4.51 -12.99
N ALA A 113 -4.59 -4.12 -11.74
CA ALA A 113 -4.23 -4.96 -10.65
C ALA A 113 -5.41 -5.67 -9.98
N THR A 114 -6.64 -5.34 -10.42
CA THR A 114 -7.84 -6.00 -9.90
C THR A 114 -7.92 -7.45 -10.29
N GLY A 115 -6.96 -7.96 -11.07
CA GLY A 115 -6.96 -9.34 -11.50
C GLY A 115 -8.30 -9.67 -12.16
N ASN A 116 -8.97 -8.71 -12.82
CA ASN A 116 -10.12 -9.02 -13.68
C ASN A 116 -9.68 -9.79 -14.95
N VAL A 117 -8.59 -10.55 -14.84
CA VAL A 117 -8.21 -11.74 -15.57
C VAL A 117 -9.35 -12.75 -15.47
N LYS A 118 -10.42 -12.52 -16.22
CA LYS A 118 -11.43 -13.54 -16.49
C LYS A 118 -10.95 -14.43 -17.62
N CYS A 119 -9.80 -15.07 -17.42
CA CYS A 119 -9.36 -16.12 -18.32
C CYS A 119 -10.21 -17.37 -18.07
N GLY A 120 -11.10 -17.67 -19.03
CA GLY A 120 -11.59 -19.01 -19.34
C GLY A 120 -12.59 -19.68 -18.38
N LEU A 121 -12.59 -19.40 -17.07
CA LEU A 121 -13.34 -20.25 -16.13
C LEU A 121 -14.89 -20.11 -16.20
N LEU A 122 -15.40 -19.09 -16.89
CA LEU A 122 -16.84 -18.83 -17.05
C LEU A 122 -17.36 -18.83 -18.49
N GLY A 123 -16.56 -19.25 -19.47
CA GLY A 123 -16.97 -19.23 -20.88
C GLY A 123 -17.17 -17.83 -21.46
N LEU A 124 -16.54 -16.81 -20.86
CA LEU A 124 -16.29 -15.52 -21.49
C LEU A 124 -15.08 -15.75 -22.41
N GLY A 125 -15.18 -15.43 -23.70
CA GLY A 125 -14.21 -15.87 -24.72
C GLY A 125 -12.77 -15.43 -24.48
N GLU A 126 -11.84 -16.05 -25.22
CA GLU A 126 -10.38 -15.76 -25.24
C GLU A 126 -10.01 -14.28 -25.43
N GLU A 127 -10.94 -13.45 -25.90
CA GLU A 127 -10.82 -12.00 -26.10
C GLU A 127 -10.67 -11.16 -24.81
N HIS A 128 -10.64 -11.79 -23.63
CA HIS A 128 -10.51 -11.12 -22.32
C HIS A 128 -9.36 -11.60 -21.44
N CYS A 129 -8.44 -12.43 -21.96
CA CYS A 129 -7.15 -12.60 -21.30
C CYS A 129 -6.30 -11.38 -21.65
N ASP A 130 -6.02 -10.52 -20.66
CA ASP A 130 -5.10 -9.40 -20.81
C ASP A 130 -3.66 -9.92 -20.94
N ASP A 131 -3.36 -10.59 -22.05
CA ASP A 131 -2.00 -10.85 -22.50
C ASP A 131 -1.49 -9.62 -23.25
N ASN A 132 -1.31 -8.52 -22.51
CA ASN A 132 -0.93 -7.24 -23.09
C ASN A 132 0.57 -6.98 -22.95
N LEU A 133 1.35 -7.57 -23.86
CA LEU A 133 2.77 -7.26 -24.02
C LEU A 133 3.03 -6.04 -24.94
N ALA A 134 2.01 -5.25 -25.29
CA ALA A 134 2.22 -4.08 -26.14
C ALA A 134 3.19 -3.08 -25.47
N GLY A 135 3.11 -2.91 -24.15
CA GLY A 135 4.06 -2.10 -23.40
C GLY A 135 5.50 -2.61 -23.55
N TYR A 136 5.73 -3.89 -23.27
CA TYR A 136 7.02 -4.55 -23.45
C TYR A 136 7.60 -4.29 -24.84
N HIS A 137 6.86 -4.58 -25.92
CA HIS A 137 7.35 -4.41 -27.29
C HIS A 137 7.62 -2.96 -27.70
N ASN A 138 6.84 -2.01 -27.17
CA ASN A 138 6.96 -0.61 -27.54
C ASN A 138 8.16 0.10 -26.88
N TYR A 139 8.58 -0.36 -25.71
CA TYR A 139 9.58 0.34 -24.90
C TYR A 139 10.87 -0.44 -24.70
N LEU A 140 10.86 -1.75 -24.91
CA LEU A 140 12.03 -2.58 -24.70
C LEU A 140 12.54 -3.19 -26.01
N SER A 141 13.86 -3.17 -26.14
CA SER A 141 14.58 -3.84 -27.22
C SER A 141 15.78 -4.58 -26.66
N GLN A 142 15.98 -5.82 -27.08
CA GLN A 142 17.13 -6.62 -26.68
C GLN A 142 18.42 -6.03 -27.31
N PRO A 143 19.42 -5.61 -26.52
CA PRO A 143 20.62 -4.99 -27.07
C PRO A 143 21.39 -5.93 -28.00
N GLY A 144 21.64 -5.49 -29.23
CA GLY A 144 22.47 -6.23 -30.19
C GLY A 144 21.83 -7.48 -30.80
N LEU A 145 20.59 -7.82 -30.46
CA LEU A 145 19.85 -8.91 -31.11
C LEU A 145 19.12 -8.41 -32.37
N ASN A 146 19.05 -9.27 -33.38
CA ASN A 146 18.30 -9.04 -34.62
C ASN A 146 17.39 -10.24 -34.92
N GLU A 147 16.67 -10.23 -36.05
CA GLU A 147 15.74 -11.31 -36.41
C GLU A 147 16.38 -12.71 -36.47
N GLU A 148 17.68 -12.82 -36.75
CA GLU A 148 18.40 -14.11 -36.77
C GLU A 148 18.63 -14.68 -35.37
N ASN A 149 18.50 -13.84 -34.33
CA ASN A 149 18.58 -14.26 -32.94
C ASN A 149 17.26 -14.79 -32.40
N TYR A 150 16.13 -14.52 -33.06
CA TYR A 150 14.83 -14.99 -32.60
C TYR A 150 14.63 -16.47 -32.95
N LEU A 151 14.10 -17.25 -32.01
CA LEU A 151 13.83 -18.67 -32.22
C LEU A 151 12.76 -18.88 -33.29
N LEU A 152 11.81 -17.94 -33.40
CA LEU A 152 10.80 -17.88 -34.44
C LEU A 152 10.83 -16.50 -35.13
N PRO A 153 10.61 -16.43 -36.46
CA PRO A 153 10.58 -15.15 -37.16
C PRO A 153 9.51 -14.20 -36.61
N GLY A 154 9.93 -12.99 -36.20
CA GLY A 154 9.06 -11.96 -35.64
C GLY A 154 8.70 -12.13 -34.16
N ASP A 155 9.24 -13.15 -33.49
CA ASP A 155 9.03 -13.39 -32.06
C ASP A 155 10.23 -12.87 -31.24
N SER A 156 10.18 -11.59 -30.87
CA SER A 156 11.25 -10.96 -30.10
C SER A 156 11.31 -11.40 -28.63
N LEU A 157 10.33 -12.17 -28.16
CA LEU A 157 10.23 -12.63 -26.76
C LEU A 157 11.06 -13.90 -26.55
N ASN A 158 11.19 -14.71 -27.59
CA ASN A 158 11.93 -15.96 -27.58
C ASN A 158 13.19 -15.84 -28.44
N TYR A 159 14.35 -15.71 -27.79
CA TYR A 159 15.61 -15.38 -28.46
C TYR A 159 16.77 -16.26 -28.01
N SER A 160 17.84 -16.27 -28.80
CA SER A 160 19.12 -16.86 -28.43
C SER A 160 20.32 -16.08 -28.97
N PHE A 161 21.41 -16.11 -28.21
CA PHE A 161 22.71 -15.57 -28.63
C PHE A 161 23.84 -16.42 -28.03
N THR A 162 25.02 -16.36 -28.63
CA THR A 162 26.21 -17.08 -28.12
C THR A 162 27.22 -16.06 -27.60
N HIS A 163 27.75 -16.32 -26.40
CA HIS A 163 28.85 -15.56 -25.80
C HIS A 163 29.93 -16.51 -25.30
N LYS A 164 31.16 -16.37 -25.81
CA LYS A 164 32.33 -17.20 -25.44
C LYS A 164 32.00 -18.70 -25.36
N ASP A 165 31.44 -19.24 -26.45
CA ASP A 165 31.05 -20.65 -26.66
C ASP A 165 29.89 -21.18 -25.78
N VAL A 166 29.16 -20.30 -25.10
CA VAL A 166 27.92 -20.66 -24.38
C VAL A 166 26.73 -20.01 -25.06
N ARG A 167 25.69 -20.80 -25.36
CA ARG A 167 24.43 -20.29 -25.89
C ARG A 167 23.49 -19.89 -24.77
N PHE A 168 23.01 -18.66 -24.82
CA PHE A 168 22.00 -18.10 -23.95
C PHE A 168 20.66 -18.12 -24.68
N ILE A 169 19.60 -18.51 -23.97
CA ILE A 169 18.25 -18.60 -24.53
C ILE A 169 17.29 -17.90 -23.57
N GLY A 170 16.56 -16.89 -24.04
CA GLY A 170 15.45 -16.28 -23.31
C GLY A 170 14.13 -16.82 -23.82
N LEU A 171 13.25 -17.23 -22.92
CA LEU A 171 11.95 -17.80 -23.25
C LEU A 171 10.82 -17.08 -22.52
N ASP A 172 9.77 -16.77 -23.28
CA ASP A 172 8.49 -16.37 -22.73
C ASP A 172 7.71 -17.61 -22.28
N THR A 173 7.49 -17.75 -20.97
CA THR A 173 6.72 -18.85 -20.37
C THR A 173 5.22 -18.56 -20.22
N GLY A 174 4.74 -17.46 -20.80
CA GLY A 174 3.32 -17.13 -20.95
C GLY A 174 2.72 -16.29 -19.82
N ALA A 175 1.43 -16.00 -19.93
CA ALA A 175 0.59 -15.37 -18.90
C ALA A 175 0.17 -16.38 -17.83
N ASP A 176 -0.53 -15.93 -16.78
CA ASP A 176 -1.04 -16.87 -15.78
C ASP A 176 -2.07 -17.85 -16.39
N TYR A 177 -1.82 -19.16 -16.25
CA TYR A 177 -2.60 -20.28 -16.76
C TYR A 177 -3.94 -20.41 -16.03
N ILE A 178 -3.90 -20.26 -14.71
CA ILE A 178 -5.06 -20.06 -13.85
C ILE A 178 -4.86 -18.67 -13.25
N PRO A 179 -5.89 -17.80 -13.19
CA PRO A 179 -5.74 -16.53 -12.49
C PRO A 179 -5.28 -16.84 -11.07
N ASP A 180 -4.01 -16.52 -10.78
CA ASP A 180 -3.53 -16.54 -9.42
C ASP A 180 -4.29 -15.44 -8.70
N TYR A 181 -5.29 -15.86 -7.94
CA TYR A 181 -5.82 -15.00 -6.93
C TYR A 181 -4.80 -15.07 -5.79
N GLU A 182 -3.73 -14.25 -5.86
CA GLU A 182 -2.66 -14.04 -4.85
C GLU A 182 -3.19 -13.71 -3.43
N TYR A 183 -4.51 -13.75 -3.26
CA TYR A 183 -5.26 -13.28 -2.12
C TYR A 183 -5.51 -14.37 -1.10
N GLY A 184 -4.42 -14.73 -0.43
CA GLY A 184 -4.38 -15.64 0.70
C GLY A 184 -3.51 -16.84 0.37
N ASP A 185 -2.22 -16.68 0.59
CA ASP A 185 -1.06 -17.60 0.62
C ASP A 185 -1.27 -19.00 1.26
N GLY A 186 -2.51 -19.38 1.61
CA GLY A 186 -2.88 -20.72 2.04
C GLY A 186 -3.34 -21.67 0.93
N HIS A 187 -3.70 -21.18 -0.27
CA HIS A 187 -4.34 -22.02 -1.31
C HIS A 187 -3.92 -21.78 -2.76
N ASP A 188 -2.94 -20.92 -3.01
CA ASP A 188 -2.29 -20.87 -4.31
C ASP A 188 -1.44 -22.14 -4.48
N GLN A 189 -1.92 -23.05 -5.34
CA GLN A 189 -1.45 -24.43 -5.48
C GLN A 189 -1.68 -24.90 -6.92
N GLY A 190 -1.27 -24.09 -7.88
CA GLY A 190 -1.40 -24.42 -9.29
C GLY A 190 -0.16 -24.01 -10.09
N PRO A 191 0.05 -24.62 -11.27
CA PRO A 191 0.97 -24.06 -12.22
C PRO A 191 0.47 -22.69 -12.69
N GLU A 192 1.36 -21.70 -12.63
CA GLU A 192 1.05 -20.30 -12.90
C GLU A 192 1.36 -19.96 -14.36
N GLY A 193 2.42 -20.44 -15.02
CA GLY A 193 2.67 -20.04 -16.42
C GLY A 193 1.84 -20.81 -17.47
N ALA A 194 1.38 -20.14 -18.55
CA ALA A 194 0.70 -20.81 -19.66
C ALA A 194 1.60 -21.84 -20.37
N GLY A 195 2.91 -21.58 -20.47
CA GLY A 195 3.92 -22.49 -21.01
C GLY A 195 4.40 -22.14 -22.41
N LEU A 196 5.05 -23.12 -23.06
CA LEU A 196 5.73 -22.92 -24.34
C LEU A 196 4.92 -23.51 -25.48
N SER A 197 4.89 -22.85 -26.65
CA SER A 197 4.21 -23.40 -27.83
C SER A 197 4.98 -24.56 -28.47
N ASP A 198 4.28 -25.37 -29.27
CA ASP A 198 4.89 -26.49 -30.01
C ASP A 198 5.97 -26.00 -30.99
N GLU A 199 5.79 -24.82 -31.57
CA GLU A 199 6.76 -24.19 -32.46
C GLU A 199 8.05 -23.83 -31.72
N ILE A 200 7.95 -23.31 -30.50
CA ILE A 200 9.10 -23.00 -29.65
C ILE A 200 9.86 -24.29 -29.28
N ILE A 201 9.15 -25.33 -28.84
CA ILE A 201 9.76 -26.63 -28.56
C ILE A 201 10.44 -27.22 -29.80
N SER A 202 9.82 -27.10 -30.97
CA SER A 202 10.42 -27.53 -32.23
C SER A 202 11.67 -26.74 -32.57
N ALA A 203 11.70 -25.43 -32.32
CA ALA A 203 12.86 -24.58 -32.55
C ALA A 203 14.01 -24.95 -31.59
N LEU A 204 13.72 -25.18 -30.31
CA LEU A 204 14.68 -25.63 -29.31
C LEU A 204 15.33 -26.96 -29.68
N ASN A 205 14.53 -27.95 -30.09
CA ASN A 205 15.01 -29.26 -30.54
C ASN A 205 15.86 -29.19 -31.83
N GLY A 206 15.83 -28.07 -32.57
CA GLY A 206 16.68 -27.81 -33.72
C GLY A 206 18.09 -27.29 -33.38
N LEU A 207 18.34 -26.89 -32.13
CA LEU A 207 19.63 -26.40 -31.67
C LEU A 207 20.66 -27.53 -31.54
N ASP A 208 21.96 -27.20 -31.63
CA ASP A 208 23.04 -28.19 -31.46
C ASP A 208 22.99 -28.78 -30.04
N PRO A 209 22.74 -30.08 -29.83
CA PRO A 209 22.60 -30.67 -28.49
C PRO A 209 23.91 -30.72 -27.70
N VAL A 210 25.07 -30.52 -28.33
CA VAL A 210 26.39 -30.60 -27.68
C VAL A 210 26.86 -29.23 -27.16
N GLU A 211 26.39 -28.13 -27.75
CA GLU A 211 26.74 -26.77 -27.32
C GLU A 211 26.23 -26.50 -25.88
N PRO A 212 27.06 -25.98 -24.95
CA PRO A 212 26.60 -25.61 -23.61
C PRO A 212 25.52 -24.53 -23.66
N LYS A 213 24.44 -24.71 -22.89
CA LYS A 213 23.31 -23.77 -22.86
C LYS A 213 23.00 -23.25 -21.47
N ILE A 214 22.58 -21.99 -21.40
CA ILE A 214 21.94 -21.36 -20.25
C ILE A 214 20.59 -20.82 -20.71
N ILE A 215 19.53 -21.12 -19.97
CA ILE A 215 18.17 -20.70 -20.29
C ILE A 215 17.67 -19.72 -19.24
N LEU A 216 17.00 -18.65 -19.67
CA LEU A 216 16.30 -17.67 -18.86
C LEU A 216 14.79 -17.80 -19.12
N THR A 217 14.02 -17.95 -18.05
CA THR A 217 12.56 -18.02 -18.02
C THR A 217 12.04 -17.13 -16.89
N HIS A 218 10.77 -16.73 -16.90
CA HIS A 218 10.17 -16.12 -15.71
C HIS A 218 9.67 -17.20 -14.74
N HIS A 219 8.63 -17.94 -15.12
CA HIS A 219 8.11 -19.08 -14.36
C HIS A 219 9.15 -20.21 -14.22
N PRO A 220 9.40 -20.73 -13.00
CA PRO A 220 10.31 -21.85 -12.77
C PRO A 220 9.81 -23.16 -13.39
N LEU A 221 10.73 -24.08 -13.72
CA LEU A 221 10.36 -25.46 -14.05
C LEU A 221 10.22 -26.35 -12.81
N MET A 222 10.99 -26.05 -11.76
CA MET A 222 11.10 -26.84 -10.54
C MET A 222 10.90 -25.94 -9.33
N THR A 223 10.00 -26.32 -8.43
CA THR A 223 9.73 -25.60 -7.17
C THR A 223 9.73 -26.50 -5.94
N GLY A 224 10.09 -27.78 -6.03
CA GLY A 224 10.11 -28.70 -4.89
C GLY A 224 8.75 -29.02 -4.25
N PHE A 225 7.68 -28.38 -4.70
CA PHE A 225 6.30 -28.69 -4.34
C PHE A 225 5.62 -29.32 -5.54
N THR A 226 4.83 -30.36 -5.32
CA THR A 226 3.93 -30.92 -6.34
C THR A 226 2.52 -30.62 -5.93
N ASP A 227 1.78 -29.94 -6.79
CA ASP A 227 0.42 -29.59 -6.47
C ASP A 227 -0.51 -30.78 -6.50
N ALA A 228 -1.51 -30.73 -5.63
CA ALA A 228 -2.69 -31.56 -5.73
C ALA A 228 -3.67 -30.97 -6.77
N CYS A 229 -3.17 -30.60 -7.96
CA CYS A 229 -4.06 -30.16 -9.02
C CYS A 229 -4.95 -31.35 -9.43
N THR A 230 -6.27 -31.18 -9.33
CA THR A 230 -7.19 -32.24 -9.76
C THR A 230 -7.05 -32.43 -11.27
N ALA A 231 -7.18 -33.67 -11.75
CA ALA A 231 -7.10 -34.00 -13.19
C ALA A 231 -8.11 -33.24 -14.07
N ALA A 232 -9.06 -32.52 -13.48
CA ALA A 232 -10.01 -31.66 -14.17
C ALA A 232 -9.43 -30.28 -14.56
N VAL A 233 -8.35 -29.83 -13.90
CA VAL A 233 -7.76 -28.49 -14.07
C VAL A 233 -6.37 -28.59 -14.72
N CYS A 234 -5.55 -29.55 -14.28
CA CYS A 234 -4.25 -29.84 -14.87
C CYS A 234 -4.24 -31.25 -15.47
N PRO A 235 -3.88 -31.42 -16.74
CA PRO A 235 -3.80 -32.75 -17.36
C PRO A 235 -2.66 -33.62 -16.79
N TYR A 236 -1.74 -33.01 -16.05
CA TYR A 236 -0.58 -33.65 -15.45
C TYR A 236 -0.75 -33.73 -13.93
N SER A 237 -0.68 -34.93 -13.36
CA SER A 237 -0.91 -35.20 -11.93
C SER A 237 0.25 -34.79 -11.01
N SER A 238 1.22 -34.02 -11.50
CA SER A 238 2.48 -33.75 -10.78
C SER A 238 3.21 -32.49 -11.26
N LEU A 239 2.50 -31.44 -11.70
CA LEU A 239 3.17 -30.17 -11.98
C LEU A 239 3.65 -29.53 -10.69
N SER A 240 4.75 -28.80 -10.81
CA SER A 240 5.24 -27.98 -9.73
C SER A 240 4.38 -26.73 -9.60
N ASP A 241 4.13 -26.34 -8.35
CA ASP A 241 3.55 -25.04 -8.00
C ASP A 241 4.34 -23.91 -8.66
N ALA A 242 3.68 -22.83 -9.09
CA ALA A 242 4.30 -21.70 -9.78
C ALA A 242 5.01 -22.02 -11.12
N SER A 243 4.93 -23.27 -11.61
CA SER A 243 5.55 -23.66 -12.89
C SER A 243 4.63 -23.43 -14.08
N PHE A 244 5.15 -23.55 -15.31
CA PHE A 244 4.33 -23.40 -16.50
C PHE A 244 3.76 -24.74 -17.02
N VAL A 245 2.59 -24.72 -17.67
CA VAL A 245 1.84 -25.94 -18.02
C VAL A 245 2.19 -26.49 -19.41
N GLN A 246 2.03 -25.68 -20.45
CA GLN A 246 2.11 -26.17 -21.82
C GLN A 246 3.55 -26.59 -22.14
N ASN A 247 3.67 -27.81 -22.70
CA ASN A 247 4.93 -28.43 -23.09
C ASN A 247 5.98 -28.56 -21.96
N TYR A 248 5.53 -28.68 -20.71
CA TYR A 248 6.41 -28.89 -19.55
C TYR A 248 7.34 -30.10 -19.72
N SER A 249 6.78 -31.25 -20.12
CA SER A 249 7.53 -32.51 -20.23
C SER A 249 8.51 -32.49 -21.39
N GLU A 250 8.09 -31.96 -22.53
CA GLU A 250 8.89 -31.81 -23.74
C GLU A 250 10.06 -30.83 -23.51
N PHE A 251 9.84 -29.76 -22.76
CA PHE A 251 10.89 -28.84 -22.38
C PHE A 251 11.89 -29.46 -21.39
N LEU A 252 11.41 -30.21 -20.39
CA LEU A 252 12.27 -30.95 -19.47
C LEU A 252 13.14 -31.98 -20.22
N ASP A 253 12.56 -32.69 -21.19
CA ASP A 253 13.30 -33.61 -22.06
C ASP A 253 14.39 -32.87 -22.86
N PHE A 254 14.06 -31.71 -23.46
CA PHE A 254 15.03 -30.87 -24.15
C PHE A 254 16.20 -30.47 -23.23
N VAL A 255 15.88 -29.99 -22.02
CA VAL A 255 16.86 -29.57 -21.02
C VAL A 255 17.81 -30.71 -20.65
N ASN A 256 17.29 -31.91 -20.41
CA ASN A 256 18.07 -33.08 -20.04
C ASN A 256 18.93 -33.64 -21.19
N LEU A 257 18.53 -33.43 -22.45
CA LEU A 257 19.18 -34.02 -23.61
C LEU A 257 20.11 -33.07 -24.37
N SER A 258 20.07 -31.76 -24.09
CA SER A 258 20.70 -30.74 -24.95
C SER A 258 21.81 -29.94 -24.28
N ASN A 259 22.59 -30.56 -23.37
CA ASN A 259 23.70 -29.93 -22.65
C ASN A 259 23.32 -28.57 -22.01
N VAL A 260 22.10 -28.47 -21.48
CA VAL A 260 21.69 -27.34 -20.66
C VAL A 260 22.41 -27.45 -19.32
N ARG A 261 23.00 -26.34 -18.88
CA ARG A 261 23.75 -26.24 -17.64
C ARG A 261 22.91 -25.60 -16.56
N LEU A 262 22.27 -24.47 -16.88
CA LEU A 262 21.43 -23.72 -15.97
C LEU A 262 20.09 -23.38 -16.64
N VAL A 263 19.02 -23.47 -15.86
CA VAL A 263 17.73 -22.82 -16.12
C VAL A 263 17.52 -21.80 -15.00
N LEU A 264 17.42 -20.53 -15.37
CA LEU A 264 17.32 -19.39 -14.46
C LEU A 264 15.88 -18.86 -14.48
N SER A 265 15.29 -18.67 -13.29
CA SER A 265 13.92 -18.21 -13.14
C SER A 265 13.70 -17.24 -11.98
N GLY A 266 12.58 -16.52 -12.05
CA GLY A 266 12.08 -15.59 -11.05
C GLY A 266 10.80 -16.08 -10.40
N HIS A 267 9.82 -15.17 -10.32
CA HIS A 267 8.40 -15.40 -10.04
C HIS A 267 8.10 -15.74 -8.57
N THR A 268 8.80 -16.70 -7.99
CA THR A 268 8.58 -17.14 -6.60
C THR A 268 9.15 -16.17 -5.54
N HIS A 269 9.90 -15.16 -5.98
CA HIS A 269 10.67 -14.23 -5.15
C HIS A 269 11.65 -14.91 -4.17
N ASP A 270 12.04 -16.15 -4.43
CA ASP A 270 12.83 -16.97 -3.52
C ASP A 270 14.17 -17.45 -4.06
N ASN A 271 15.11 -17.72 -3.13
CA ASN A 271 16.39 -18.34 -3.43
C ASN A 271 16.29 -19.86 -3.34
N ARG A 272 16.13 -20.54 -4.48
CA ARG A 272 16.01 -22.01 -4.51
C ARG A 272 16.83 -22.59 -5.65
N VAL A 273 17.33 -23.80 -5.44
CA VAL A 273 18.19 -24.51 -6.40
C VAL A 273 17.74 -25.96 -6.45
N PHE A 274 17.49 -26.48 -7.64
CA PHE A 274 17.07 -27.87 -7.84
C PHE A 274 17.92 -28.58 -8.89
N ASP A 275 17.95 -29.90 -8.82
CA ASP A 275 18.36 -30.77 -9.93
C ASP A 275 17.15 -31.20 -10.79
N GLN A 276 17.42 -32.03 -11.79
CA GLN A 276 16.41 -32.61 -12.69
C GLN A 276 15.44 -33.57 -11.98
N GLU A 277 15.81 -34.09 -10.81
CA GLU A 277 14.95 -34.91 -9.96
C GLU A 277 14.10 -34.07 -8.98
N ASN A 278 14.11 -32.73 -9.10
CA ASN A 278 13.45 -31.78 -8.22
C ASN A 278 13.95 -31.84 -6.76
N THR A 279 15.19 -32.29 -6.56
CA THR A 279 15.85 -32.28 -5.26
C THR A 279 16.36 -30.88 -4.95
N GLU A 280 15.88 -30.28 -3.86
CA GLU A 280 16.32 -28.95 -3.45
C GLU A 280 17.70 -28.98 -2.78
N TYR A 281 18.56 -28.05 -3.19
CA TYR A 281 19.88 -27.84 -2.63
C TYR A 281 19.94 -26.53 -1.85
N LEU A 282 20.48 -26.60 -0.63
CA LEU A 282 20.79 -25.40 0.17
C LEU A 282 22.03 -24.65 -0.37
N TYR A 283 22.94 -25.37 -1.05
CA TYR A 283 24.17 -24.86 -1.61
C TYR A 283 24.36 -25.42 -3.02
N LEU A 284 24.95 -24.61 -3.91
CA LEU A 284 25.14 -24.99 -5.31
C LEU A 284 26.10 -26.19 -5.44
N PRO A 285 25.63 -27.33 -5.98
CA PRO A 285 26.48 -28.48 -6.19
C PRO A 285 27.42 -28.26 -7.39
N GLU A 286 28.67 -28.74 -7.30
CA GLU A 286 29.68 -28.56 -8.38
C GLU A 286 29.48 -29.53 -9.56
N ASP A 287 28.94 -30.73 -9.32
CA ASP A 287 28.90 -31.84 -10.29
C ASP A 287 27.49 -32.18 -10.81
N VAL A 288 26.49 -31.32 -10.56
CA VAL A 288 25.11 -31.56 -10.98
C VAL A 288 24.79 -30.62 -12.14
N ASN A 289 24.35 -31.20 -13.26
CA ASN A 289 23.87 -30.46 -14.42
C ASN A 289 22.74 -31.26 -15.08
N PRO A 290 21.63 -30.63 -15.47
CA PRO A 290 21.31 -29.20 -15.32
C PRO A 290 20.96 -28.80 -13.87
N LEU A 291 21.10 -27.51 -13.55
CA LEU A 291 20.54 -26.90 -12.34
C LEU A 291 19.39 -25.95 -12.69
N PHE A 292 18.35 -25.96 -11.86
CA PHE A 292 17.20 -25.06 -11.93
C PHE A 292 17.29 -24.07 -10.78
N ILE A 293 17.55 -22.80 -11.08
CA ILE A 293 17.88 -21.78 -10.10
C ILE A 293 16.81 -20.70 -10.10
N GLN A 294 16.17 -20.52 -8.95
CA GLN A 294 15.33 -19.39 -8.63
C GLN A 294 16.17 -18.32 -7.92
N THR A 295 16.02 -17.07 -8.34
CA THR A 295 16.68 -15.92 -7.70
C THR A 295 15.63 -15.10 -6.94
N PRO A 296 15.93 -14.58 -5.73
CA PRO A 296 15.03 -13.67 -5.04
C PRO A 296 14.71 -12.44 -5.89
N SER A 297 13.58 -11.79 -5.60
CA SER A 297 13.24 -10.52 -6.25
C SER A 297 14.34 -9.48 -6.07
N ALA A 298 14.58 -8.68 -7.10
CA ALA A 298 15.52 -7.55 -7.03
C ALA A 298 15.01 -6.43 -6.10
N THR A 299 13.71 -6.39 -5.83
CA THR A 299 13.07 -5.23 -5.18
C THR A 299 12.10 -5.62 -4.05
N LYS A 300 11.31 -6.69 -4.17
CA LYS A 300 10.37 -7.14 -3.12
C LYS A 300 11.12 -7.86 -1.99
N ASP A 301 10.79 -7.52 -0.75
CA ASP A 301 11.21 -8.32 0.42
C ASP A 301 10.14 -9.38 0.69
N GLY A 302 10.46 -10.66 0.47
CA GLY A 302 9.54 -11.78 0.63
C GLY A 302 9.98 -12.72 1.75
N ARG A 303 9.90 -14.04 1.47
CA ARG A 303 10.54 -15.08 2.30
C ARG A 303 12.08 -14.96 2.24
N SER A 304 12.60 -14.43 1.14
CA SER A 304 14.00 -14.11 0.94
C SER A 304 14.23 -12.58 0.92
N PRO A 305 15.38 -12.08 1.40
CA PRO A 305 15.75 -10.68 1.21
C PRO A 305 15.99 -10.41 -0.28
N ARG A 306 15.71 -9.18 -0.72
CA ARG A 306 15.97 -8.78 -2.10
C ARG A 306 17.43 -8.97 -2.49
N ALA A 307 17.68 -9.51 -3.69
CA ALA A 307 19.01 -9.92 -4.09
C ALA A 307 19.15 -10.04 -5.62
N PHE A 308 20.36 -10.30 -6.07
CA PHE A 308 20.68 -10.76 -7.42
C PHE A 308 21.71 -11.90 -7.34
N ARG A 309 21.98 -12.59 -8.45
CA ARG A 309 22.98 -13.68 -8.47
C ARG A 309 24.10 -13.40 -9.47
N GLU A 310 25.34 -13.54 -9.02
CA GLU A 310 26.50 -13.58 -9.91
C GLU A 310 26.73 -15.01 -10.41
N ILE A 311 27.09 -15.15 -11.68
CA ILE A 311 27.41 -16.42 -12.32
C ILE A 311 28.72 -16.25 -13.10
N SER A 312 29.69 -17.11 -12.81
CA SER A 312 30.99 -17.15 -13.48
C SER A 312 31.05 -18.33 -14.43
N VAL A 313 31.57 -18.09 -15.62
CA VAL A 313 31.93 -19.14 -16.58
C VAL A 313 33.44 -19.15 -16.71
N GLN A 314 34.06 -20.31 -16.45
CA GLN A 314 35.49 -20.50 -16.53
C GLN A 314 35.80 -21.70 -17.42
N ASN A 315 36.33 -21.45 -18.62
CA ASN A 315 36.64 -22.50 -19.61
C ASN A 315 35.45 -23.46 -19.86
N GLY A 316 34.24 -22.92 -20.00
CA GLY A 316 33.00 -23.69 -20.20
C GLY A 316 32.45 -24.38 -18.94
N SER A 317 33.16 -24.32 -17.81
CA SER A 317 32.61 -24.66 -16.50
C SER A 317 31.77 -23.50 -15.99
N ILE A 318 30.54 -23.78 -15.56
CA ILE A 318 29.58 -22.76 -15.14
C ILE A 318 29.40 -22.88 -13.63
N GLN A 319 29.69 -21.81 -12.91
CA GLN A 319 29.57 -21.72 -11.48
C GLN A 319 28.63 -20.57 -11.13
N ALA A 320 27.44 -20.92 -10.64
CA ALA A 320 26.60 -19.94 -9.97
C ALA A 320 27.11 -19.69 -8.54
N PHE A 321 26.86 -18.49 -8.00
CA PHE A 321 27.11 -18.18 -6.59
C PHE A 321 25.80 -18.10 -5.80
N ALA A 322 25.90 -18.07 -4.47
CA ALA A 322 24.76 -17.71 -3.62
C ALA A 322 24.26 -16.28 -4.00
N PRO A 323 22.97 -15.99 -3.84
CA PRO A 323 22.46 -14.66 -4.15
C PRO A 323 23.14 -13.61 -3.26
N VAL A 324 23.53 -12.50 -3.87
CA VAL A 324 24.09 -11.33 -3.23
C VAL A 324 22.93 -10.43 -2.82
N ALA A 325 22.69 -10.32 -1.51
CA ALA A 325 21.67 -9.42 -0.98
C ALA A 325 21.95 -7.98 -1.43
N THR A 326 20.94 -7.31 -1.96
CA THR A 326 21.07 -5.92 -2.43
C THR A 326 21.10 -4.98 -1.23
N PRO A 327 22.23 -4.33 -0.92
CA PRO A 327 22.29 -3.42 0.22
C PRO A 327 21.57 -2.11 -0.10
N GLU A 328 21.12 -1.41 0.94
CA GLU A 328 20.61 -0.05 0.81
C GLU A 328 21.76 0.93 0.73
N TYR A 329 21.87 1.64 -0.39
CA TYR A 329 22.89 2.67 -0.55
C TYR A 329 22.35 4.04 -0.16
N PRO A 330 23.21 4.91 0.40
CA PRO A 330 22.91 6.33 0.52
C PRO A 330 22.63 6.92 -0.86
N LYS A 331 21.47 7.54 -1.02
CA LYS A 331 21.03 8.10 -2.28
C LYS A 331 20.06 9.26 -2.08
N LYS A 332 19.99 10.11 -3.10
CA LYS A 332 19.04 11.21 -3.19
C LYS A 332 18.03 10.91 -4.26
N ILE A 333 16.75 11.12 -3.97
CA ILE A 333 15.67 10.89 -4.94
C ILE A 333 14.94 12.21 -5.11
N VAL A 334 14.95 12.74 -6.33
CA VAL A 334 14.26 13.98 -6.68
C VAL A 334 13.07 13.63 -7.58
N ARG A 335 11.91 14.23 -7.33
CA ARG A 335 10.67 14.01 -8.08
C ARG A 335 9.98 15.33 -8.39
N LEU A 336 9.33 15.39 -9.55
CA LEU A 336 8.46 16.49 -9.97
C LEU A 336 7.07 15.96 -10.36
N SER A 337 5.97 16.54 -9.83
CA SER A 337 4.62 16.05 -10.14
C SER A 337 4.00 16.61 -11.43
N ALA A 338 4.60 17.65 -12.04
CA ALA A 338 4.02 18.37 -13.17
C ALA A 338 4.57 17.95 -14.53
N VAL A 339 3.71 18.05 -15.55
CA VAL A 339 4.09 18.00 -16.96
C VAL A 339 4.48 19.39 -17.41
N GLY A 340 5.66 19.54 -18.01
CA GLY A 340 6.14 20.82 -18.54
C GLY A 340 7.51 21.20 -17.98
N PRO A 341 7.61 21.60 -16.69
CA PRO A 341 8.89 22.00 -16.13
C PRO A 341 9.91 20.85 -16.19
N THR A 342 11.17 21.20 -16.41
CA THR A 342 12.25 20.21 -16.53
C THR A 342 13.00 20.12 -15.21
N LEU A 343 13.08 18.93 -14.65
CA LEU A 343 13.91 18.64 -13.49
C LEU A 343 15.38 18.47 -13.92
N ARG A 344 16.27 19.11 -13.19
CA ARG A 344 17.72 19.09 -13.37
C ARG A 344 18.38 18.82 -12.01
N TYR A 345 19.40 17.97 -11.99
CA TYR A 345 20.26 17.79 -10.82
C TYR A 345 21.65 18.39 -11.06
N TYR A 346 22.28 18.88 -9.99
CA TYR A 346 23.65 19.41 -10.04
C TYR A 346 24.63 18.40 -9.48
N ASP A 347 25.64 18.02 -10.28
CA ASP A 347 26.74 17.18 -9.82
C ASP A 347 27.85 18.05 -9.23
N PRO A 348 28.03 18.05 -7.89
CA PRO A 348 29.03 18.89 -7.24
C PRO A 348 30.46 18.44 -7.54
N VAL A 349 30.70 17.19 -7.93
CA VAL A 349 32.06 16.66 -8.17
C VAL A 349 32.64 17.24 -9.44
N ASN A 350 31.85 17.29 -10.50
CA ASN A 350 32.30 17.79 -11.79
C ASN A 350 31.99 19.27 -12.03
N ASN A 351 31.22 19.91 -11.14
CA ASN A 351 30.71 21.27 -11.33
C ASN A 351 29.96 21.39 -12.68
N ILE A 352 29.27 20.31 -13.07
CA ILE A 352 28.46 20.21 -14.29
C ILE A 352 27.01 20.38 -13.89
N THR A 353 26.36 21.34 -14.54
CA THR A 353 24.91 21.52 -14.45
C THR A 353 24.25 20.68 -15.53
N TYR A 354 23.19 19.98 -15.14
CA TYR A 354 22.14 19.35 -15.95
C TYR A 354 22.27 17.86 -16.19
N VAL A 355 21.50 17.13 -15.38
CA VAL A 355 20.99 15.81 -15.72
C VAL A 355 19.48 15.95 -15.84
N THR A 356 18.95 15.85 -17.06
CA THR A 356 17.53 15.54 -17.20
C THR A 356 17.37 14.03 -17.05
N PRO A 357 16.21 13.51 -16.62
CA PRO A 357 15.99 12.05 -16.59
C PRO A 357 16.29 11.34 -17.92
N ALA A 358 16.30 12.08 -19.04
CA ALA A 358 16.58 11.58 -20.38
C ALA A 358 18.05 11.71 -20.84
N ASP A 359 18.91 12.49 -20.17
CA ASP A 359 20.31 12.70 -20.57
C ASP A 359 21.26 12.04 -19.57
N GLN A 360 21.69 10.81 -19.90
CA GLN A 360 22.52 9.98 -19.00
C GLN A 360 23.96 9.80 -19.44
N SER A 361 24.42 10.59 -20.41
CA SER A 361 25.79 10.49 -20.92
C SER A 361 26.78 11.35 -20.12
N GLY A 362 27.94 10.78 -19.77
CA GLY A 362 29.11 11.57 -19.35
C GLY A 362 29.20 12.01 -17.88
N LEU A 363 28.39 11.45 -16.97
CA LEU A 363 28.50 11.75 -15.54
C LEU A 363 29.50 10.84 -14.82
N SER A 364 30.14 11.36 -13.75
CA SER A 364 31.00 10.55 -12.87
C SER A 364 30.25 9.91 -11.70
N VAL A 365 29.01 10.31 -11.45
CA VAL A 365 28.19 9.82 -10.34
C VAL A 365 27.09 8.92 -10.93
N PRO A 366 26.97 7.67 -10.47
CA PRO A 366 25.90 6.79 -10.94
C PRO A 366 24.54 7.38 -10.56
N PHE A 367 23.66 7.45 -11.55
CA PHE A 367 22.30 7.92 -11.34
C PHE A 367 21.33 7.18 -12.26
N PHE A 368 20.05 7.19 -11.89
CA PHE A 368 18.99 6.56 -12.67
C PHE A 368 17.87 7.57 -12.91
N GLY A 369 17.52 7.75 -14.18
CA GLY A 369 16.41 8.60 -14.61
C GLY A 369 15.16 7.79 -14.91
N ALA A 370 14.03 8.26 -14.40
CA ALA A 370 12.69 7.77 -14.70
C ALA A 370 11.86 8.96 -15.25
N PRO A 371 11.92 9.21 -16.57
CA PRO A 371 11.39 10.42 -17.19
C PRO A 371 9.86 10.52 -17.15
N ALA A 372 9.11 9.42 -17.22
CA ALA A 372 7.66 9.43 -17.20
C ALA A 372 7.08 9.78 -15.82
N THR A 373 7.82 9.50 -14.73
CA THR A 373 7.50 9.96 -13.37
C THR A 373 8.31 11.18 -12.92
N ASN A 374 9.11 11.77 -13.83
CA ASN A 374 10.07 12.86 -13.55
C ASN A 374 10.90 12.61 -12.29
N ARG A 375 11.46 11.41 -12.17
CA ARG A 375 12.24 10.97 -11.03
C ARG A 375 13.72 10.84 -11.39
N LEU A 376 14.58 11.29 -10.48
CA LEU A 376 16.03 11.13 -10.54
C LEU A 376 16.48 10.47 -9.25
N ILE A 377 17.28 9.41 -9.35
CA ILE A 377 17.90 8.72 -8.22
C ILE A 377 19.41 8.89 -8.36
N ILE A 378 20.06 9.57 -7.42
CA ILE A 378 21.49 9.86 -7.46
C ILE A 378 22.18 9.17 -6.28
N PHE A 379 23.22 8.39 -6.56
CA PHE A 379 24.04 7.75 -5.54
C PHE A 379 25.15 8.71 -5.12
N ASP A 380 24.96 9.36 -3.99
CA ASP A 380 25.92 10.32 -3.45
C ASP A 380 26.51 9.76 -2.16
N ALA A 381 27.77 9.32 -2.25
CA ALA A 381 28.47 8.68 -1.13
C ALA A 381 28.80 9.68 0.01
N ASP A 382 28.88 10.98 -0.29
CA ASP A 382 29.49 11.97 0.62
C ASP A 382 28.67 13.27 0.76
N GLY A 383 27.63 13.48 -0.06
CA GLY A 383 26.86 14.72 -0.09
C GLY A 383 25.98 14.95 1.12
N GLU A 384 26.50 15.68 2.11
CA GLU A 384 25.68 16.43 3.06
C GLU A 384 24.78 17.43 2.33
N LYS A 385 25.11 17.81 1.09
CA LYS A 385 24.35 18.76 0.28
C LYS A 385 23.72 18.10 -0.94
N SER A 386 22.50 18.51 -1.27
CA SER A 386 21.84 18.17 -2.52
C SER A 386 21.39 19.44 -3.20
N GLU A 387 21.59 19.54 -4.51
CA GLU A 387 21.16 20.68 -5.31
C GLU A 387 20.35 20.18 -6.51
N SER A 388 19.11 20.66 -6.60
CA SER A 388 18.22 20.38 -7.72
C SER A 388 17.65 21.67 -8.27
N GLU A 389 17.29 21.64 -9.54
CA GLU A 389 16.81 22.79 -10.29
C GLU A 389 15.57 22.38 -11.09
N VAL A 390 14.55 23.23 -11.08
CA VAL A 390 13.34 23.10 -11.89
C VAL A 390 13.30 24.29 -12.84
N ALA A 391 13.34 24.02 -14.14
CA ALA A 391 13.31 25.05 -15.18
C ALA A 391 11.94 25.06 -15.88
N GLY A 392 11.38 26.26 -16.10
CA GLY A 392 10.15 26.44 -16.86
C GLY A 392 10.30 26.01 -18.33
N ALA A 393 9.21 25.58 -18.96
CA ALA A 393 9.20 25.08 -20.34
C ALA A 393 8.45 26.02 -21.32
N GLY A 394 8.59 27.33 -21.14
CA GLY A 394 8.03 28.33 -22.06
C GLY A 394 6.57 28.74 -21.80
N GLY A 395 5.93 28.22 -20.76
CA GLY A 395 4.65 28.68 -20.23
C GLY A 395 4.59 28.61 -18.71
N ASP A 396 3.67 29.35 -18.10
CA ASP A 396 3.43 29.28 -16.66
C ASP A 396 2.93 27.88 -16.29
N ALA A 397 3.51 27.29 -15.26
CA ALA A 397 3.17 25.96 -14.78
C ALA A 397 3.12 25.94 -13.26
N GLU A 398 2.29 25.06 -12.72
CA GLU A 398 2.25 24.72 -11.31
C GLU A 398 2.87 23.33 -11.13
N TYR A 399 3.71 23.16 -10.11
CA TYR A 399 4.35 21.87 -9.83
C TYR A 399 4.49 21.57 -8.35
N ASP A 400 4.53 20.28 -8.03
CA ASP A 400 5.09 19.81 -6.76
C ASP A 400 6.50 19.29 -6.99
N TRP A 401 7.36 19.53 -6.01
CA TRP A 401 8.72 19.07 -6.00
C TRP A 401 8.96 18.31 -4.71
N GLU A 402 9.64 17.17 -4.83
CA GLU A 402 10.09 16.39 -3.69
C GLU A 402 11.55 16.07 -3.88
N ILE A 403 12.31 16.16 -2.80
CA ILE A 403 13.64 15.59 -2.72
C ILE A 403 13.76 14.81 -1.42
N SER A 404 14.27 13.60 -1.53
CA SER A 404 14.48 12.73 -0.40
C SER A 404 15.92 12.28 -0.33
N SER A 405 16.42 12.07 0.89
CA SER A 405 17.67 11.42 1.19
C SER A 405 17.35 10.09 1.87
N GLU A 406 17.73 8.99 1.24
CA GLU A 406 17.72 7.66 1.84
C GLU A 406 19.13 7.29 2.26
N GLY A 407 19.26 6.64 3.42
CA GLY A 407 20.56 6.26 3.96
C GLY A 407 21.40 7.44 4.48
N GLY A 408 22.55 7.13 5.11
CA GLY A 408 23.45 8.12 5.71
C GLY A 408 23.28 8.36 7.21
N ASN A 409 23.75 9.53 7.69
CA ASN A 409 23.85 9.93 9.11
C ASN A 409 22.49 10.25 9.78
N ILE A 410 21.35 9.81 9.23
CA ILE A 410 20.05 9.92 9.91
C ILE A 410 20.11 8.98 11.13
N PRO A 411 20.13 9.50 12.37
CA PRO A 411 20.34 8.67 13.56
C PRO A 411 19.16 7.71 13.73
N PRO A 412 19.40 6.40 13.89
CA PRO A 412 18.32 5.47 14.23
C PRO A 412 17.68 5.90 15.56
N GLY A 413 16.35 5.94 15.62
CA GLY A 413 15.60 6.25 16.83
C GLY A 413 15.35 7.73 17.13
N SER A 414 15.55 8.66 16.20
CA SER A 414 14.83 9.95 16.30
C SER A 414 13.33 9.67 16.15
N ASP A 415 12.43 10.25 16.95
CA ASP A 415 11.00 10.03 16.76
C ASP A 415 10.57 10.35 15.31
N GLN A 416 9.53 9.70 14.78
CA GLN A 416 8.91 10.12 13.51
C GLN A 416 8.47 11.57 13.64
N ARG A 417 9.22 12.49 13.01
CA ARG A 417 8.99 13.93 13.13
C ARG A 417 8.80 14.53 11.75
N ALA A 418 7.56 14.96 11.53
CA ALA A 418 7.17 15.81 10.42
C ALA A 418 7.17 17.28 10.88
N TRP A 419 7.94 18.15 10.24
CA TRP A 419 7.96 19.58 10.52
C TRP A 419 7.43 20.36 9.32
N GLY A 420 6.47 21.24 9.60
CA GLY A 420 5.92 22.13 8.59
C GLY A 420 6.69 23.44 8.58
N PHE A 421 6.99 23.97 7.40
CA PHE A 421 7.61 25.28 7.25
C PHE A 421 6.82 26.14 6.29
N TYR A 422 6.81 27.45 6.52
CA TYR A 422 6.37 28.41 5.51
C TYR A 422 7.54 29.31 5.11
N LEU A 423 7.55 29.67 3.83
CA LEU A 423 8.52 30.60 3.28
C LEU A 423 8.08 32.03 3.59
N ASN A 424 8.89 32.76 4.34
CA ASN A 424 8.62 34.16 4.64
C ASN A 424 8.66 35.00 3.34
N ASN A 425 7.62 35.81 3.09
CA ASN A 425 7.51 36.73 1.94
C ASN A 425 7.60 36.12 0.53
N SER A 426 7.36 34.82 0.35
CA SER A 426 7.32 34.18 -0.96
C SER A 426 5.89 33.86 -1.40
N PRO A 427 5.52 34.04 -2.69
CA PRO A 427 4.25 33.57 -3.24
C PRO A 427 4.16 32.03 -3.34
N LEU A 428 5.19 31.31 -2.92
CA LEU A 428 5.20 29.84 -2.90
C LEU A 428 4.31 29.27 -1.80
N SER A 429 3.47 28.32 -2.20
CA SER A 429 2.52 27.59 -1.38
C SER A 429 3.23 26.49 -0.57
N PHE A 430 3.75 26.79 0.63
CA PHE A 430 4.14 25.78 1.65
C PHE A 430 5.31 24.82 1.33
N ILE A 431 6.22 24.65 2.31
CA ILE A 431 7.27 23.62 2.25
C ILE A 431 7.12 22.63 3.42
N SER A 432 6.97 21.38 3.01
CA SER A 432 7.12 20.11 3.71
C SER A 432 8.52 19.74 4.16
N LEU A 433 8.78 19.41 5.44
CA LEU A 433 9.89 18.51 5.79
C LEU A 433 9.37 17.34 6.60
N HIS A 434 9.52 16.15 6.07
CA HIS A 434 9.22 14.91 6.77
C HIS A 434 10.50 14.14 7.02
N ILE A 435 10.85 13.88 8.27
CA ILE A 435 11.95 12.98 8.61
C ILE A 435 11.34 11.72 9.21
N ASN A 436 11.44 10.62 8.47
CA ASN A 436 11.14 9.30 8.97
C ASN A 436 12.47 8.61 9.32
N SER A 437 12.59 8.23 10.58
CA SER A 437 13.80 7.60 11.10
C SER A 437 13.77 6.09 10.98
N ALA A 438 12.57 5.51 10.86
CA ALA A 438 12.37 4.07 10.79
C ALA A 438 12.85 3.53 9.43
N ASP A 439 12.61 4.29 8.36
CA ASP A 439 13.09 4.02 7.00
C ASP A 439 14.41 4.75 6.67
N ARG A 440 15.00 5.46 7.66
CA ARG A 440 16.20 6.30 7.49
C ARG A 440 16.07 7.22 6.28
N ARG A 441 14.91 7.86 6.12
CA ARG A 441 14.57 8.74 5.00
C ARG A 441 14.18 10.13 5.48
N ALA A 442 14.86 11.14 4.94
CA ALA A 442 14.44 12.54 5.08
C ALA A 442 13.85 13.01 3.75
N ARG A 443 12.69 13.66 3.79
CA ARG A 443 11.93 14.15 2.63
C ARG A 443 11.65 15.63 2.78
N VAL A 444 12.03 16.42 1.80
CA VAL A 444 11.59 17.82 1.65
C VAL A 444 10.66 17.87 0.46
N PHE A 445 9.50 18.51 0.61
CA PHE A 445 8.52 18.64 -0.46
C PHE A 445 7.98 20.07 -0.51
N GLY A 446 7.89 20.63 -1.70
CA GLY A 446 7.18 21.87 -1.97
C GLY A 446 5.96 21.56 -2.83
N LYS A 447 4.82 22.16 -2.50
CA LYS A 447 3.55 21.91 -3.18
C LYS A 447 3.08 23.16 -3.92
N ASN A 448 2.32 22.99 -5.00
CA ASN A 448 1.62 24.10 -5.67
C ASN A 448 2.57 25.29 -5.97
N ILE A 449 3.77 24.99 -6.46
CA ILE A 449 4.80 25.99 -6.79
C ILE A 449 4.53 26.49 -8.21
N ASN A 450 4.30 27.80 -8.34
CA ASN A 450 4.15 28.44 -9.64
C ASN A 450 5.52 28.82 -10.20
N ILE A 451 5.81 28.42 -11.44
CA ILE A 451 7.00 28.81 -12.20
C ILE A 451 6.59 29.42 -13.52
N SER A 452 7.15 30.58 -13.87
CA SER A 452 6.90 31.12 -15.21
C SER A 452 7.74 30.39 -16.25
N GLY A 453 7.34 30.50 -17.52
CA GLY A 453 7.97 29.76 -18.62
C GLY A 453 9.47 29.98 -18.80
N PHE A 454 10.04 31.05 -18.25
CA PHE A 454 11.47 31.39 -18.35
C PHE A 454 12.19 31.37 -17.01
N ASP A 455 11.48 31.04 -15.94
CA ASP A 455 12.06 31.03 -14.60
C ASP A 455 12.80 29.73 -14.35
N THR A 456 13.76 29.80 -13.44
CA THR A 456 14.47 28.65 -12.91
C THR A 456 14.45 28.71 -11.39
N HIS A 457 13.99 27.63 -10.77
CA HIS A 457 13.93 27.47 -9.33
C HIS A 457 14.99 26.48 -8.89
N ARG A 458 15.88 26.89 -8.01
CA ARG A 458 16.95 26.04 -7.50
C ARG A 458 16.77 25.81 -6.02
N PHE A 459 16.95 24.55 -5.64
CA PHE A 459 16.76 24.03 -4.30
C PHE A 459 18.07 23.41 -3.85
N THR A 460 18.73 24.02 -2.86
CA THR A 460 19.91 23.46 -2.21
C THR A 460 19.53 23.06 -0.80
N ILE A 461 19.74 21.80 -0.44
CA ILE A 461 19.52 21.29 0.90
C ILE A 461 20.84 20.83 1.48
N ASP A 462 21.19 21.36 2.65
CA ASP A 462 22.22 20.82 3.54
C ASP A 462 21.53 19.89 4.55
N TRP A 463 21.59 18.59 4.31
CA TRP A 463 20.98 17.55 5.13
C TRP A 463 21.60 17.47 6.53
N SER A 464 22.91 17.72 6.67
CA SER A 464 23.55 17.66 7.99
C SER A 464 23.08 18.83 8.86
N GLU A 465 22.97 20.03 8.27
CA GLU A 465 22.37 21.19 8.92
C GLU A 465 20.89 20.97 9.22
N LEU A 466 20.13 20.43 8.26
CA LEU A 466 18.70 20.16 8.40
C LEU A 466 18.39 19.20 9.55
N ILE A 467 19.16 18.11 9.63
CA ILE A 467 19.02 17.08 10.67
C ILE A 467 19.50 17.63 12.03
N SER A 468 20.67 18.27 12.08
CA SER A 468 21.25 18.74 13.33
C SER A 468 20.50 19.93 13.97
N ASN A 469 19.93 20.82 13.15
CA ASN A 469 19.20 22.00 13.60
C ASN A 469 17.68 21.81 13.70
N GLN A 470 17.18 20.56 13.65
CA GLN A 470 15.73 20.25 13.71
C GLN A 470 14.93 21.04 12.67
N GLY A 471 15.47 21.15 11.46
CA GLY A 471 14.89 21.85 10.32
C GLY A 471 14.96 23.39 10.34
N LYS A 472 15.62 24.02 11.33
CA LYS A 472 15.69 25.50 11.41
C LYS A 472 16.62 26.15 10.39
N ALA A 473 17.57 25.41 9.83
CA ALA A 473 18.50 25.90 8.82
C ALA A 473 18.94 24.74 7.93
N GLY A 474 19.31 25.03 6.68
CA GLY A 474 19.76 24.01 5.73
C GLY A 474 18.95 23.90 4.43
N ILE A 475 17.99 24.77 4.15
CA ILE A 475 17.36 24.84 2.82
C ILE A 475 17.57 26.25 2.25
N LEU A 476 18.25 26.33 1.12
CA LEU A 476 18.40 27.53 0.32
C LEU A 476 17.56 27.39 -0.94
N LEU A 477 16.70 28.37 -1.19
CA LEU A 477 15.94 28.49 -2.43
C LEU A 477 16.47 29.68 -3.20
N SER A 478 16.77 29.51 -4.48
CA SER A 478 17.12 30.62 -5.35
C SER A 478 16.23 30.63 -6.58
N PHE A 479 15.86 31.84 -7.01
CA PHE A 479 14.96 32.08 -8.14
C PHE A 479 15.72 32.90 -9.18
N ASP A 480 15.79 32.42 -10.42
CA ASP A 480 16.26 33.20 -11.56
C ASP A 480 15.06 33.53 -12.45
N GLN A 481 14.79 34.83 -12.60
CA GLN A 481 13.71 35.36 -13.43
C GLN A 481 14.24 35.81 -14.80
N GLY A 482 14.51 34.83 -15.67
CA GLY A 482 14.73 35.07 -17.10
C GLY A 482 15.88 36.03 -17.44
N GLY A 483 17.03 35.92 -16.78
CA GLY A 483 18.25 36.65 -17.17
C GLY A 483 18.44 38.03 -16.54
N ASN A 484 17.60 38.40 -15.56
CA ASN A 484 17.81 39.61 -14.74
C ASN A 484 18.77 39.39 -13.54
N GLY A 485 19.40 38.21 -13.47
CA GLY A 485 20.32 37.81 -12.40
C GLY A 485 19.64 36.92 -11.35
N ILE A 486 20.41 36.02 -10.77
CA ILE A 486 19.97 35.13 -9.69
C ILE A 486 19.63 36.00 -8.48
N PHE A 487 18.35 36.05 -8.10
CA PHE A 487 17.96 36.57 -6.80
C PHE A 487 18.11 35.42 -5.81
N GLU A 488 19.25 35.39 -5.11
CA GLU A 488 19.40 34.57 -3.92
C GLU A 488 18.56 35.17 -2.79
N SER A 489 17.28 34.83 -2.75
CA SER A 489 16.48 35.03 -1.55
C SER A 489 16.69 33.81 -0.65
N SER A 490 17.59 33.87 0.33
CA SER A 490 17.57 32.90 1.42
C SER A 490 16.24 33.06 2.17
N ALA A 491 15.23 32.29 1.77
CA ALA A 491 13.97 32.30 2.47
C ALA A 491 14.19 31.62 3.81
N GLU A 492 14.06 32.38 4.90
CA GLU A 492 14.08 31.82 6.24
C GLU A 492 12.85 30.91 6.38
N LEU A 493 13.10 29.61 6.57
CA LEU A 493 12.05 28.65 6.84
C LEU A 493 11.55 28.87 8.27
N ILE A 494 10.33 29.34 8.39
CA ILE A 494 9.71 29.51 9.70
C ILE A 494 8.98 28.23 10.04
N LYS A 495 9.49 27.51 11.04
CA LYS A 495 8.87 26.31 11.59
C LYS A 495 7.46 26.64 12.07
N LEU A 496 6.49 25.85 11.65
CA LEU A 496 5.13 25.90 12.16
C LEU A 496 5.11 25.27 13.57
N PRO A 497 4.62 25.98 14.58
CA PRO A 497 4.69 25.53 15.96
C PRO A 497 3.75 24.36 16.23
N GLY A 498 2.64 24.21 15.48
CA GLY A 498 1.65 23.18 15.72
C GLY A 498 1.45 22.23 14.53
N ARG A 499 1.16 20.96 14.85
CA ARG A 499 0.71 19.96 13.87
C ARG A 499 -0.33 19.02 14.47
N MET A 500 -1.19 18.48 13.62
CA MET A 500 -2.06 17.37 13.93
C MET A 500 -1.81 16.26 12.92
N THR A 501 -1.56 15.05 13.42
CA THR A 501 -1.25 13.88 12.59
C THR A 501 -2.26 12.79 12.89
N ALA A 502 -2.93 12.28 11.86
CA ALA A 502 -3.77 11.10 11.92
C ALA A 502 -3.03 9.94 11.23
N ILE A 503 -2.89 8.80 11.90
CA ILE A 503 -2.20 7.60 11.41
C ILE A 503 -3.19 6.45 11.41
N LEU A 504 -3.51 5.93 10.22
CA LEU A 504 -4.44 4.83 10.04
C LEU A 504 -3.67 3.51 9.90
N HIS A 505 -3.99 2.55 10.78
CA HIS A 505 -3.43 1.21 10.78
C HIS A 505 -4.47 0.22 10.26
N SER A 506 -4.81 0.29 8.97
CA SER A 506 -5.90 -0.50 8.38
C SER A 506 -5.98 -0.40 6.84
N PRO A 507 -6.64 -1.37 6.17
CA PRO A 507 -7.09 -1.25 4.78
C PRO A 507 -8.20 -0.20 4.51
N ALA A 508 -8.58 0.63 5.49
CA ALA A 508 -9.50 1.75 5.25
C ALA A 508 -8.81 2.94 4.57
N GLY A 509 -9.59 3.87 4.00
CA GLY A 509 -9.11 5.17 3.56
C GLY A 509 -9.11 6.19 4.69
N LEU A 510 -8.11 7.07 4.73
CA LEU A 510 -8.00 8.17 5.69
C LEU A 510 -8.17 9.50 4.97
N HIS A 511 -9.12 10.35 5.42
CA HIS A 511 -9.30 11.73 4.96
C HIS A 511 -9.24 12.71 6.13
N LEU A 512 -8.58 13.84 5.90
CA LEU A 512 -8.75 15.06 6.69
C LEU A 512 -9.63 16.00 5.88
N VAL A 513 -10.68 16.56 6.50
CA VAL A 513 -11.65 17.44 5.83
C VAL A 513 -11.81 18.73 6.62
N ASP A 514 -11.57 19.87 6.01
CA ASP A 514 -11.67 21.18 6.67
C ASP A 514 -13.07 21.81 6.59
N ALA A 515 -13.22 23.00 7.17
CA ALA A 515 -14.48 23.76 7.17
C ALA A 515 -15.00 24.11 5.77
N ALA A 516 -14.10 24.23 4.78
CA ALA A 516 -14.45 24.53 3.39
C ALA A 516 -14.80 23.27 2.59
N GLY A 517 -14.67 22.08 3.19
CA GLY A 517 -14.88 20.80 2.52
C GLY A 517 -13.70 20.35 1.66
N ARG A 518 -12.53 21.00 1.80
CA ARG A 518 -11.29 20.57 1.13
C ARG A 518 -10.76 19.35 1.85
N MET A 519 -10.11 18.46 1.09
CA MET A 519 -9.70 17.15 1.58
C MET A 519 -8.20 16.86 1.42
N THR A 520 -7.59 16.26 2.44
CA THR A 520 -6.24 15.68 2.37
C THR A 520 -6.29 14.19 2.78
N GLY A 521 -5.93 13.26 1.91
CA GLY A 521 -6.08 11.81 2.14
C GLY A 521 -6.09 10.94 0.88
N SER A 522 -6.45 9.66 1.02
CA SER A 522 -6.64 8.72 -0.11
C SER A 522 -8.10 8.71 -0.60
N VAL A 523 -8.37 9.31 -1.75
CA VAL A 523 -9.70 9.40 -2.36
C VAL A 523 -9.75 8.52 -3.59
N GLN A 524 -10.48 7.40 -3.53
CA GLN A 524 -10.59 6.43 -4.63
C GLN A 524 -9.22 5.89 -5.09
N GLY A 525 -8.30 5.70 -4.15
CA GLY A 525 -6.93 5.24 -4.44
C GLY A 525 -5.97 6.36 -4.85
N GLU A 526 -6.46 7.57 -5.13
CA GLU A 526 -5.63 8.72 -5.46
C GLU A 526 -5.31 9.56 -4.20
N THR A 527 -4.09 10.08 -4.12
CA THR A 527 -3.72 11.06 -3.10
C THR A 527 -4.32 12.43 -3.43
N LYS A 528 -5.12 12.99 -2.53
CA LYS A 528 -5.57 14.39 -2.58
C LYS A 528 -4.99 15.18 -1.41
N GLU A 529 -4.64 16.45 -1.65
CA GLU A 529 -4.01 17.34 -0.67
C GLU A 529 -4.50 18.78 -0.81
N GLU A 530 -5.81 18.99 -0.71
CA GLU A 530 -6.45 20.29 -0.98
C GLU A 530 -6.42 21.23 0.24
N ILE A 531 -6.20 20.70 1.45
CA ILE A 531 -6.10 21.51 2.67
C ILE A 531 -4.74 22.22 2.68
N PRO A 532 -4.69 23.56 2.84
CA PRO A 532 -3.43 24.28 2.95
C PRO A 532 -2.61 23.79 4.13
N LEU A 533 -1.29 23.68 3.94
CA LEU A 533 -0.36 23.19 4.96
C LEU A 533 -0.69 21.76 5.42
N ALA A 534 -1.21 20.92 4.53
CA ALA A 534 -1.48 19.52 4.81
C ALA A 534 -0.72 18.60 3.86
N LEU A 535 -0.51 17.36 4.30
CA LEU A 535 0.23 16.31 3.60
C LEU A 535 -0.45 14.98 3.85
N TYR A 536 -0.50 14.12 2.84
CA TYR A 536 -0.83 12.71 2.97
C TYR A 536 0.34 11.83 2.52
N LEU A 537 0.68 10.85 3.35
CA LEU A 537 1.73 9.86 3.13
C LEU A 537 1.05 8.49 3.01
N PRO A 538 0.69 8.04 1.79
CA PRO A 538 -0.12 6.85 1.57
C PRO A 538 0.48 5.58 2.17
N VAL A 539 1.80 5.40 1.99
CA VAL A 539 2.56 4.25 2.49
C VAL A 539 2.46 4.09 4.02
N GLU A 540 2.38 5.21 4.73
CA GLU A 540 2.30 5.24 6.20
C GLU A 540 0.84 5.30 6.69
N GLY A 541 -0.14 5.40 5.79
CA GLY A 541 -1.53 5.68 6.15
C GLY A 541 -1.66 6.98 6.95
N GLN A 542 -0.77 7.95 6.74
CA GLN A 542 -0.61 9.11 7.60
C GLN A 542 -1.06 10.40 6.90
N ALA A 543 -1.92 11.18 7.54
CA ALA A 543 -2.28 12.52 7.12
C ALA A 543 -1.89 13.54 8.19
N THR A 544 -1.21 14.63 7.80
CA THR A 544 -0.74 15.68 8.71
C THR A 544 -1.23 17.05 8.27
N VAL A 545 -1.71 17.86 9.21
CA VAL A 545 -2.04 19.28 9.00
C VAL A 545 -1.20 20.13 9.94
N TYR A 546 -0.50 21.12 9.39
CA TYR A 546 0.32 22.07 10.14
C TYR A 546 -0.40 23.41 10.30
N PHE A 547 -0.12 24.12 11.40
CA PHE A 547 -0.79 25.40 11.68
C PHE A 547 0.08 26.34 12.53
N GLN A 548 -0.16 27.64 12.35
CA GLN A 548 0.50 28.71 13.11
C GLN A 548 -0.13 28.97 14.48
N GLY A 549 -1.41 28.61 14.64
CA GLY A 549 -2.14 28.78 15.90
C GLY A 549 -1.67 27.82 16.99
N ASN A 550 -2.21 27.99 18.19
CA ASN A 550 -1.94 27.06 19.29
C ASN A 550 -2.79 25.78 19.26
N LYS A 551 -3.68 25.63 18.26
CA LYS A 551 -4.57 24.47 18.09
C LYS A 551 -4.95 24.28 16.62
N PRO A 552 -5.28 23.05 16.20
CA PRO A 552 -5.92 22.78 14.92
C PRO A 552 -7.27 23.51 14.81
N ASP A 553 -7.76 23.69 13.59
CA ASP A 553 -9.13 24.17 13.37
C ASP A 553 -10.13 23.23 14.05
N LYS A 554 -11.10 23.79 14.77
CA LYS A 554 -12.15 23.02 15.47
C LYS A 554 -13.10 22.34 14.50
N GLU A 555 -13.19 22.84 13.27
CA GLU A 555 -14.02 22.28 12.20
C GLU A 555 -13.28 21.22 11.39
N LEU A 556 -11.99 20.96 11.67
CA LEU A 556 -11.23 19.90 11.02
C LEU A 556 -11.77 18.53 11.46
N ARG A 557 -12.16 17.72 10.48
CA ARG A 557 -12.72 16.38 10.67
C ARG A 557 -11.72 15.35 10.16
N ILE A 558 -11.66 14.21 10.84
CA ILE A 558 -10.91 13.04 10.37
C ILE A 558 -11.93 11.98 9.97
N GLU A 559 -11.93 11.54 8.73
CA GLU A 559 -12.83 10.51 8.23
C GLU A 559 -12.03 9.25 7.94
N VAL A 560 -12.49 8.11 8.47
CA VAL A 560 -12.01 6.78 8.13
C VAL A 560 -13.11 6.10 7.32
N ILE A 561 -12.83 5.83 6.05
CA ILE A 561 -13.79 5.24 5.12
C ILE A 561 -13.40 3.80 4.89
N GLY A 562 -14.28 2.87 5.24
CA GLY A 562 -14.07 1.47 4.96
C GLY A 562 -14.02 1.29 3.46
N GLN A 563 -12.92 0.76 2.97
CA GLN A 563 -12.82 0.38 1.59
C GLN A 563 -13.34 -1.05 1.46
N PRO A 564 -13.97 -1.41 0.32
CA PRO A 564 -14.07 -2.83 0.00
C PRO A 564 -12.64 -3.35 -0.03
N ASP A 565 -12.29 -4.23 0.91
CA ASP A 565 -11.19 -5.15 0.66
C ASP A 565 -11.75 -6.16 -0.34
N PRO A 566 -11.41 -6.09 -1.64
CA PRO A 566 -11.88 -7.07 -2.61
C PRO A 566 -11.41 -8.50 -2.26
N PHE A 567 -10.51 -8.63 -1.28
CA PHE A 567 -9.84 -9.85 -0.87
C PHE A 567 -10.35 -10.43 0.45
N LYS A 568 -11.23 -9.72 1.19
CA LYS A 568 -11.85 -10.24 2.42
C LYS A 568 -13.37 -10.07 2.46
N LEU A 569 -14.06 -11.20 2.59
CA LEU A 569 -15.52 -11.26 2.81
C LEU A 569 -15.96 -10.89 4.24
N ALA A 570 -15.02 -10.68 5.17
CA ALA A 570 -15.30 -10.41 6.58
C ALA A 570 -15.22 -8.92 6.91
N ALA A 571 -16.01 -8.48 7.90
CA ALA A 571 -15.93 -7.12 8.44
C ALA A 571 -14.53 -6.87 9.00
N GLU A 572 -13.84 -5.86 8.47
CA GLU A 572 -12.49 -5.52 8.86
C GLU A 572 -12.48 -4.61 10.07
N THR A 573 -11.38 -4.61 10.80
CA THR A 573 -11.17 -3.65 11.90
C THR A 573 -10.03 -2.72 11.56
N TYR A 574 -10.13 -1.46 12.01
CA TYR A 574 -9.02 -0.51 11.94
C TYR A 574 -8.52 -0.08 13.31
N ALA A 575 -7.31 0.45 13.34
CA ALA A 575 -6.84 1.33 14.40
C ALA A 575 -6.47 2.71 13.82
N LEU A 576 -6.64 3.76 14.62
CA LEU A 576 -6.39 5.15 14.24
C LEU A 576 -5.74 5.88 15.42
N ASP A 577 -4.56 6.44 15.22
CA ASP A 577 -3.95 7.35 16.19
C ASP A 577 -4.10 8.79 15.70
N ILE A 578 -4.49 9.71 16.57
CA ILE A 578 -4.55 11.14 16.28
C ILE A 578 -3.70 11.88 17.31
N HIS A 579 -2.57 12.41 16.86
CA HIS A 579 -1.62 13.19 17.64
C HIS A 579 -1.86 14.68 17.42
N PHE A 580 -1.81 15.46 18.50
CA PHE A 580 -1.71 16.91 18.45
C PHE A 580 -0.46 17.36 19.20
N ASP A 581 0.49 17.90 18.44
CA ASP A 581 1.77 18.39 18.93
C ASP A 581 1.86 19.91 18.80
N TYR A 582 2.49 20.56 19.77
CA TYR A 582 2.79 21.99 19.76
C TYR A 582 4.19 22.24 20.34
N GLU A 583 5.05 22.97 19.62
CA GLU A 583 6.46 23.22 19.97
C GLU A 583 7.24 21.93 20.24
N ASP A 584 7.01 20.90 19.41
CA ASP A 584 7.57 19.54 19.53
C ASP A 584 7.16 18.76 20.81
N GLU A 585 6.19 19.24 21.57
CA GLU A 585 5.61 18.53 22.71
C GLU A 585 4.27 17.88 22.31
N GLU A 586 4.10 16.58 22.60
CA GLU A 586 2.81 15.91 22.44
C GLU A 586 1.83 16.45 23.47
N ILE A 587 0.85 17.23 23.01
CA ILE A 587 -0.13 17.86 23.88
C ILE A 587 -1.32 16.93 24.12
N ALA A 588 -1.73 16.17 23.10
CA ALA A 588 -2.80 15.18 23.22
C ALA A 588 -2.64 14.03 22.22
N LEU A 589 -3.04 12.84 22.68
CA LEU A 589 -3.16 11.63 21.89
C LEU A 589 -4.56 11.05 22.04
N PHE A 590 -5.19 10.73 20.91
CA PHE A 590 -6.38 9.89 20.83
C PHE A 590 -6.04 8.61 20.08
N GLN A 591 -6.49 7.46 20.61
CA GLN A 591 -6.26 6.16 19.99
C GLN A 591 -7.58 5.43 19.79
N ALA A 592 -7.84 5.00 18.57
CA ALA A 592 -8.88 4.04 18.25
C ALA A 592 -8.25 2.68 17.92
N ALA A 593 -8.79 1.57 18.43
CA ALA A 593 -8.21 0.25 18.22
C ALA A 593 -9.26 -0.86 18.05
N GLY A 594 -9.10 -1.65 16.99
CA GLY A 594 -9.99 -2.78 16.69
C GLY A 594 -11.41 -2.36 16.34
N ILE A 595 -11.57 -1.18 15.73
CA ILE A 595 -12.89 -0.63 15.40
C ILE A 595 -13.43 -1.32 14.14
N PRO A 596 -14.58 -2.00 14.20
CA PRO A 596 -15.17 -2.63 13.03
C PRO A 596 -15.59 -1.60 11.99
N ILE A 597 -15.29 -1.85 10.72
CA ILE A 597 -15.68 -1.04 9.58
C ILE A 597 -16.06 -1.94 8.39
N LYS A 598 -17.06 -1.54 7.61
CA LYS A 598 -17.46 -2.24 6.38
C LYS A 598 -17.14 -1.35 5.19
N ALA A 599 -17.09 -1.94 3.99
CA ALA A 599 -16.99 -1.18 2.76
C ALA A 599 -18.04 -0.06 2.71
N SER A 600 -17.61 1.13 2.28
CA SER A 600 -18.38 2.39 2.24
C SER A 600 -18.77 3.00 3.59
N THR A 601 -18.64 2.28 4.72
CA THR A 601 -18.90 2.85 6.05
C THR A 601 -17.92 4.00 6.32
N THR A 602 -18.42 5.16 6.73
CA THR A 602 -17.60 6.32 7.11
C THR A 602 -17.68 6.56 8.62
N HIS A 603 -16.52 6.55 9.29
CA HIS A 603 -16.39 6.98 10.67
C HIS A 603 -15.72 8.35 10.71
N GLN A 604 -16.45 9.36 11.15
CA GLN A 604 -15.98 10.74 11.25
C GLN A 604 -15.65 11.10 12.70
N TYR A 605 -14.45 11.60 12.92
CA TYR A 605 -13.94 12.02 14.20
C TYR A 605 -13.85 13.54 14.26
N ARG A 606 -14.37 14.11 15.35
CA ARG A 606 -14.24 15.54 15.70
C ARG A 606 -13.62 15.66 17.08
N VAL A 607 -12.53 16.41 17.20
CA VAL A 607 -11.75 16.48 18.44
C VAL A 607 -11.85 17.85 19.10
N ASP A 608 -12.45 17.90 20.27
CA ASP A 608 -12.37 19.01 21.22
C ASP A 608 -11.10 18.85 22.08
N TRP A 609 -10.01 19.43 21.59
CA TRP A 609 -8.68 19.31 22.19
C TRP A 609 -8.63 19.74 23.65
N ASP A 610 -9.40 20.77 24.04
CA ASP A 610 -9.46 21.25 25.43
C ASP A 610 -10.04 20.17 26.37
N LYS A 611 -11.12 19.52 25.94
CA LYS A 611 -11.73 18.42 26.69
C LYS A 611 -10.81 17.19 26.72
N LEU A 612 -10.20 16.85 25.59
CA LEU A 612 -9.33 15.66 25.49
C LEU A 612 -8.09 15.79 26.39
N GLN A 613 -7.45 16.97 26.39
CA GLN A 613 -6.29 17.28 27.25
C GLN A 613 -6.64 17.22 28.74
N SER A 614 -7.82 17.72 29.11
CA SER A 614 -8.31 17.67 30.50
C SER A 614 -8.82 16.28 30.93
N GLY A 615 -8.68 15.26 30.09
CA GLY A 615 -9.07 13.88 30.38
C GLY A 615 -10.57 13.62 30.27
N GLN A 616 -11.34 14.57 29.73
CA GLN A 616 -12.76 14.41 29.47
C GLN A 616 -13.00 13.71 28.12
N ALA A 617 -14.25 13.34 27.84
CA ALA A 617 -14.66 12.85 26.53
C ALA A 617 -14.60 14.02 25.53
N GLY A 618 -13.46 14.17 24.87
CA GLY A 618 -13.18 15.23 23.91
C GLY A 618 -13.39 14.83 22.46
N VAL A 619 -13.54 13.54 22.15
CA VAL A 619 -13.73 13.08 20.77
C VAL A 619 -15.18 12.73 20.53
N MET A 620 -15.76 13.24 19.45
CA MET A 620 -17.06 12.81 18.93
C MET A 620 -16.80 11.92 17.71
N VAL A 621 -17.39 10.72 17.71
CA VAL A 621 -17.32 9.76 16.60
C VAL A 621 -18.70 9.64 16.00
N ASP A 622 -18.88 10.15 14.79
CA ASP A 622 -20.08 9.97 13.99
C ASP A 622 -19.87 8.80 13.03
N ILE A 623 -20.87 7.92 12.89
CA ILE A 623 -20.80 6.72 12.07
C ILE A 623 -21.93 6.76 11.05
N ASP A 624 -21.55 6.73 9.78
CA ASP A 624 -22.38 6.47 8.61
C ASP A 624 -22.09 5.04 8.17
N ARG A 625 -22.95 4.11 8.55
CA ARG A 625 -22.76 2.67 8.31
C ARG A 625 -23.05 2.28 6.87
N GLU A 626 -23.92 3.03 6.20
CA GLU A 626 -24.41 2.71 4.86
C GLU A 626 -23.59 3.40 3.76
N GLY A 627 -22.77 4.39 4.11
CA GLY A 627 -21.94 5.15 3.18
C GLY A 627 -22.74 6.14 2.34
N ASP A 628 -23.86 6.64 2.86
CA ASP A 628 -24.77 7.52 2.14
C ASP A 628 -24.62 9.01 2.49
N GLY A 629 -23.68 9.33 3.38
CA GLY A 629 -23.37 10.66 3.87
C GLY A 629 -24.23 11.11 5.05
N ILE A 630 -25.10 10.26 5.60
CA ILE A 630 -25.87 10.54 6.82
C ILE A 630 -25.35 9.68 7.97
N PHE A 631 -25.15 10.29 9.14
CA PHE A 631 -24.65 9.57 10.31
C PHE A 631 -25.78 9.00 11.16
N GLU A 632 -25.86 7.67 11.27
CA GLU A 632 -26.85 6.98 12.12
C GLU A 632 -26.53 7.08 13.60
N GLN A 633 -25.24 7.18 13.94
CA GLN A 633 -24.77 7.06 15.31
C GLN A 633 -23.71 8.12 15.63
N THR A 634 -23.85 8.75 16.79
CA THR A 634 -22.84 9.65 17.36
C THR A 634 -22.45 9.16 18.76
N MET A 635 -21.15 9.01 19.00
CA MET A 635 -20.58 8.58 20.27
C MET A 635 -19.59 9.62 20.79
N ALA A 636 -19.48 9.74 22.11
CA ALA A 636 -18.44 10.52 22.75
C ALA A 636 -17.37 9.58 23.31
N ALA A 637 -16.10 9.86 23.03
CA ALA A 637 -14.94 9.09 23.46
C ALA A 637 -13.91 9.98 24.16
N GLY A 638 -13.18 9.38 25.11
CA GLY A 638 -12.00 9.97 25.75
C GLY A 638 -10.76 9.77 24.89
N LYS A 639 -9.61 9.56 25.54
CA LYS A 639 -8.32 9.29 24.85
C LYS A 639 -8.26 7.93 24.16
N ILE A 640 -9.09 6.97 24.56
CA ILE A 640 -9.10 5.61 24.02
C ILE A 640 -10.51 5.27 23.55
N PHE A 641 -10.63 4.77 22.33
CA PHE A 641 -11.86 4.26 21.72
C PHE A 641 -11.60 2.87 21.13
N ASN A 642 -11.97 1.81 21.83
CA ASN A 642 -11.68 0.44 21.39
C ASN A 642 -12.93 -0.30 20.91
N ALA A 643 -12.72 -1.51 20.39
CA ALA A 643 -13.79 -2.43 19.98
C ALA A 643 -14.89 -2.59 21.05
N ASP A 644 -14.51 -2.69 22.33
CA ASP A 644 -15.47 -2.83 23.43
C ASP A 644 -16.29 -1.57 23.64
N THR A 645 -15.67 -0.38 23.54
CA THR A 645 -16.36 0.90 23.64
C THR A 645 -17.30 1.09 22.45
N TYR A 646 -16.88 0.70 21.25
CA TYR A 646 -17.73 0.68 20.06
C TYR A 646 -18.93 -0.26 20.27
N ARG A 647 -18.68 -1.51 20.66
CA ARG A 647 -19.71 -2.53 20.86
C ARG A 647 -20.66 -2.21 22.01
N ALA A 648 -20.16 -1.67 23.12
CA ALA A 648 -20.96 -1.28 24.28
C ALA A 648 -21.97 -0.18 23.95
N ASN A 649 -21.80 0.52 22.83
CA ASN A 649 -22.75 1.51 22.34
C ASN A 649 -23.69 0.97 21.24
N LEU A 650 -23.63 -0.33 20.91
CA LEU A 650 -24.60 -0.98 20.04
C LEU A 650 -25.93 -1.23 20.80
N PRO A 651 -27.10 -1.03 20.17
CA PRO A 651 -28.40 -1.24 20.80
C PRO A 651 -28.58 -2.62 21.43
N GLN A 652 -28.21 -3.70 20.72
CA GLN A 652 -28.30 -5.05 21.27
C GLN A 652 -27.39 -5.25 22.48
N GLU A 653 -26.17 -4.72 22.46
CA GLU A 653 -25.23 -4.86 23.58
C GLU A 653 -25.65 -4.04 24.81
N LEU A 654 -26.17 -2.82 24.61
CA LEU A 654 -26.78 -2.04 25.68
C LEU A 654 -27.94 -2.80 26.35
N LYS A 655 -28.76 -3.48 25.54
CA LYS A 655 -29.87 -4.33 26.02
C LYS A 655 -29.35 -5.56 26.76
N LYS A 656 -28.31 -6.25 26.26
CA LYS A 656 -27.65 -7.37 26.95
C LYS A 656 -27.05 -6.93 28.30
N GLU A 657 -26.37 -5.79 28.35
CA GLU A 657 -25.83 -5.23 29.60
C GLU A 657 -26.96 -4.89 30.59
N ALA A 658 -28.05 -4.27 30.13
CA ALA A 658 -29.23 -4.01 30.98
C ALA A 658 -29.80 -5.31 31.58
N MET A 659 -29.85 -6.38 30.79
CA MET A 659 -30.29 -7.70 31.27
C MET A 659 -29.35 -8.26 32.35
N VAL A 660 -28.03 -8.12 32.18
CA VAL A 660 -27.02 -8.55 33.16
C VAL A 660 -27.15 -7.76 34.46
N LEU A 661 -27.26 -6.43 34.37
CA LEU A 661 -27.42 -5.53 35.53
C LEU A 661 -28.69 -5.84 36.34
N VAL A 662 -29.79 -6.20 35.68
CA VAL A 662 -31.02 -6.63 36.36
C VAL A 662 -30.86 -8.01 36.99
N SER A 663 -30.13 -8.91 36.32
CA SER A 663 -29.94 -10.31 36.75
C SER A 663 -28.96 -10.46 37.92
N SER A 664 -28.00 -9.56 38.06
CA SER A 664 -26.97 -9.62 39.12
C SER A 664 -27.52 -9.28 40.51
N ILE A 665 -28.72 -8.69 40.58
CA ILE A 665 -29.29 -8.23 41.84
C ILE A 665 -30.11 -9.35 42.50
N ASN A 666 -29.70 -9.76 43.70
CA ASN A 666 -30.47 -10.66 44.55
C ASN A 666 -31.27 -9.85 45.57
N PHE A 667 -32.59 -9.81 45.42
CA PHE A 667 -33.46 -9.06 46.32
C PHE A 667 -33.95 -9.90 47.49
N SER A 668 -33.75 -9.42 48.72
CA SER A 668 -34.33 -10.04 49.92
C SER A 668 -35.87 -9.96 49.96
N TYR A 669 -36.48 -9.07 49.15
CA TYR A 669 -37.93 -8.93 49.06
C TYR A 669 -38.47 -9.70 47.85
N PRO A 670 -39.36 -10.70 48.05
CA PRO A 670 -39.91 -11.50 46.96
C PRO A 670 -40.59 -10.69 45.85
N VAL A 671 -41.22 -9.55 46.20
CA VAL A 671 -41.86 -8.65 45.24
C VAL A 671 -40.85 -7.94 44.33
N PHE A 672 -39.65 -7.64 44.82
CA PHE A 672 -38.58 -7.06 43.99
C PHE A 672 -37.98 -8.14 43.09
N GLN A 673 -37.72 -9.33 43.65
CA GLN A 673 -37.19 -10.45 42.87
C GLN A 673 -38.11 -10.82 41.70
N GLN A 674 -39.43 -10.90 41.94
CA GLN A 674 -40.41 -11.18 40.89
C GLN A 674 -40.42 -10.11 39.79
N LYS A 675 -40.31 -8.83 40.16
CA LYS A 675 -40.29 -7.72 39.19
C LYS A 675 -39.00 -7.70 38.38
N ALA A 676 -37.86 -7.96 39.01
CA ALA A 676 -36.57 -8.04 38.33
C ALA A 676 -36.55 -9.22 37.34
N GLN A 677 -37.08 -10.38 37.73
CA GLN A 677 -37.20 -11.53 36.85
C GLN A 677 -38.08 -11.23 35.63
N LYS A 678 -39.22 -10.56 35.81
CA LYS A 678 -40.06 -10.12 34.68
C LYS A 678 -39.34 -9.11 33.78
N ALA A 679 -38.60 -8.16 34.36
CA ALA A 679 -37.82 -7.21 33.57
C ALA A 679 -36.77 -7.93 32.72
N LYS A 680 -36.05 -8.89 33.30
CA LYS A 680 -35.10 -9.76 32.59
C LYS A 680 -35.76 -10.51 31.44
N GLU A 681 -36.89 -11.16 31.69
CA GLU A 681 -37.65 -11.89 30.65
C GLU A 681 -38.03 -10.99 29.48
N TYR A 682 -38.51 -9.77 29.76
CA TYR A 682 -38.87 -8.83 28.71
C TYR A 682 -37.66 -8.28 27.94
N ILE A 683 -36.53 -8.01 28.59
CA ILE A 683 -35.30 -7.62 27.87
C ILE A 683 -34.81 -8.79 27.00
N SER A 684 -34.87 -10.02 27.49
CA SER A 684 -34.53 -11.20 26.69
C SER A 684 -35.42 -11.35 25.47
N LEU A 685 -36.73 -11.03 25.58
CA LEU A 685 -37.64 -11.04 24.43
C LEU A 685 -37.35 -9.91 23.44
N SER A 686 -36.85 -8.77 23.88
CA SER A 686 -36.47 -7.67 22.97
C SER A 686 -35.18 -7.95 22.19
N LEU A 687 -34.40 -8.94 22.63
CA LEU A 687 -33.16 -9.42 21.99
C LEU A 687 -33.35 -10.63 21.06
N ASP A 688 -34.58 -11.08 20.81
CA ASP A 688 -34.86 -12.22 19.92
C ASP A 688 -34.49 -11.86 18.46
N ASP A 689 -33.58 -12.64 17.85
CA ASP A 689 -33.00 -12.39 16.53
C ASP A 689 -34.05 -12.15 15.43
N LYS A 690 -35.25 -12.73 15.55
CA LYS A 690 -36.31 -12.51 14.55
C LYS A 690 -36.79 -11.05 14.45
N TYR A 691 -36.54 -10.24 15.48
CA TYR A 691 -36.89 -8.82 15.50
C TYR A 691 -35.79 -7.92 14.97
N TRP A 692 -34.62 -8.46 14.66
CA TRP A 692 -33.44 -7.71 14.24
C TRP A 692 -33.04 -8.13 12.82
N GLN A 693 -32.54 -7.17 12.05
CA GLN A 693 -31.89 -7.45 10.77
C GLN A 693 -30.37 -7.53 10.95
N ASP A 694 -29.85 -6.65 11.81
CA ASP A 694 -28.47 -6.63 12.29
C ASP A 694 -28.43 -6.03 13.71
N GLU A 695 -27.27 -5.56 14.18
CA GLU A 695 -27.08 -5.07 15.55
C GLU A 695 -27.79 -3.74 15.86
N ILE A 696 -28.24 -2.99 14.85
CA ILE A 696 -28.89 -1.67 15.02
C ILE A 696 -30.24 -1.54 14.29
N HIS A 697 -30.50 -2.35 13.26
CA HIS A 697 -31.72 -2.33 12.46
C HIS A 697 -32.73 -3.36 12.96
N LEU A 698 -33.98 -2.92 13.09
CA LEU A 698 -35.09 -3.81 13.41
C LEU A 698 -35.77 -4.36 12.15
N ASN A 699 -36.22 -5.60 12.24
CA ASN A 699 -37.03 -6.25 11.22
C ASN A 699 -38.37 -5.48 11.04
N LYS A 700 -38.61 -4.92 9.85
CA LYS A 700 -39.73 -4.00 9.59
C LYS A 700 -41.11 -4.53 10.05
N PRO A 701 -41.55 -5.76 9.69
CA PRO A 701 -42.82 -6.33 10.16
C PRO A 701 -43.00 -6.45 11.68
N GLU A 702 -41.94 -6.80 12.42
CA GLU A 702 -42.06 -7.23 13.82
C GLU A 702 -41.30 -6.35 14.82
N GLY A 703 -40.46 -5.43 14.33
CA GLY A 703 -39.54 -4.61 15.11
C GLY A 703 -40.21 -3.79 16.21
N TYR A 704 -41.45 -3.33 15.99
CA TYR A 704 -42.19 -2.59 17.01
C TYR A 704 -42.35 -3.36 18.34
N LYS A 705 -42.28 -4.70 18.31
CA LYS A 705 -42.39 -5.56 19.50
C LYS A 705 -41.21 -5.37 20.45
N VAL A 706 -40.03 -4.97 19.95
CA VAL A 706 -38.84 -4.65 20.75
C VAL A 706 -39.16 -3.56 21.76
N PHE A 707 -39.65 -2.40 21.29
CA PHE A 707 -40.09 -1.30 22.16
C PHE A 707 -41.24 -1.69 23.10
N PHE A 708 -42.14 -2.57 22.66
CA PHE A 708 -43.22 -3.06 23.52
C PHE A 708 -42.68 -3.85 24.71
N TYR A 709 -41.79 -4.80 24.47
CA TYR A 709 -41.17 -5.58 25.55
C TYR A 709 -40.31 -4.68 26.45
N GLU A 710 -39.61 -3.71 25.90
CA GLU A 710 -38.78 -2.78 26.69
C GLU A 710 -39.58 -1.84 27.56
N SER A 711 -40.74 -1.38 27.10
CA SER A 711 -41.67 -0.64 27.97
C SER A 711 -42.12 -1.51 29.15
N LEU A 712 -42.39 -2.81 28.92
CA LEU A 712 -42.75 -3.73 30.00
C LEU A 712 -41.57 -3.97 30.96
N ALA A 713 -40.35 -4.08 30.44
CA ALA A 713 -39.14 -4.19 31.25
C ALA A 713 -38.93 -2.94 32.12
N ALA A 714 -38.93 -1.76 31.51
CA ALA A 714 -38.76 -0.48 32.17
C ALA A 714 -39.82 -0.28 33.26
N LYS A 715 -41.10 -0.57 32.97
CA LYS A 715 -42.20 -0.51 33.96
C LYS A 715 -41.93 -1.37 35.19
N ASN A 716 -41.34 -2.56 35.04
CA ASN A 716 -41.01 -3.42 36.17
C ASN A 716 -39.83 -2.88 36.99
N ILE A 717 -38.76 -2.39 36.34
CA ILE A 717 -37.62 -1.76 37.02
C ILE A 717 -38.08 -0.52 37.82
N LEU A 718 -38.87 0.34 37.19
CA LEU A 718 -39.41 1.56 37.79
C LEU A 718 -40.31 1.28 38.98
N ALA A 719 -41.06 0.19 38.96
CA ALA A 719 -41.88 -0.22 40.09
C ALA A 719 -41.02 -0.60 41.30
N ILE A 720 -39.83 -1.19 41.11
CA ILE A 720 -38.88 -1.48 42.19
C ILE A 720 -38.35 -0.17 42.78
N LEU A 721 -37.81 0.70 41.93
CA LEU A 721 -37.25 2.00 42.33
C LEU A 721 -38.29 2.86 43.07
N SER A 722 -39.53 2.88 42.58
CA SER A 722 -40.62 3.63 43.21
C SER A 722 -41.03 3.06 44.57
N LEU A 723 -41.16 1.74 44.68
CA LEU A 723 -41.51 1.10 45.96
C LEU A 723 -40.42 1.35 47.02
N ALA A 724 -39.15 1.24 46.65
CA ALA A 724 -38.04 1.55 47.55
C ALA A 724 -38.00 3.03 47.97
N LYS A 725 -38.37 3.95 47.08
CA LYS A 725 -38.37 5.39 47.36
C LYS A 725 -39.49 5.82 48.31
N TYR A 726 -40.71 5.30 48.13
CA TYR A 726 -41.91 5.83 48.79
C TYR A 726 -42.41 4.97 49.96
N ASN A 727 -42.01 3.71 50.04
CA ASN A 727 -42.50 2.82 51.09
C ASN A 727 -41.35 2.42 52.01
N LYS A 728 -41.38 2.97 53.24
CA LYS A 728 -40.38 2.74 54.30
C LYS A 728 -40.13 1.26 54.64
N LYS A 729 -41.04 0.35 54.25
CA LYS A 729 -40.88 -1.10 54.42
C LYS A 729 -39.81 -1.70 53.52
N TYR A 730 -39.52 -1.05 52.39
CA TYR A 730 -38.58 -1.54 51.39
C TYR A 730 -37.35 -0.63 51.36
N SER A 731 -36.19 -1.19 51.65
CA SER A 731 -34.90 -0.54 51.40
C SER A 731 -34.22 -1.19 50.19
N LEU A 732 -33.51 -0.38 49.42
CA LEU A 732 -32.74 -0.82 48.27
C LEU A 732 -31.27 -0.48 48.52
N PRO A 733 -30.34 -1.46 48.49
CA PRO A 733 -28.92 -1.16 48.55
C PRO A 733 -28.54 -0.18 47.44
N ALA A 734 -27.60 0.73 47.72
CA ALA A 734 -27.19 1.76 46.77
C ALA A 734 -26.68 1.16 45.45
N GLU A 735 -25.92 0.06 45.52
CA GLU A 735 -25.42 -0.66 44.35
C GLU A 735 -26.54 -1.25 43.49
N SER A 736 -27.54 -1.87 44.11
CA SER A 736 -28.74 -2.38 43.42
C SER A 736 -29.52 -1.25 42.76
N LYS A 737 -29.66 -0.12 43.44
CA LYS A 737 -30.31 1.07 42.89
C LYS A 737 -29.56 1.58 41.66
N ASN A 738 -28.25 1.76 41.75
CA ASN A 738 -27.40 2.24 40.66
C ASN A 738 -27.46 1.27 39.46
N SER A 739 -27.47 -0.04 39.70
CA SER A 739 -27.57 -1.05 38.65
C SER A 739 -28.90 -0.98 37.91
N LEU A 740 -30.02 -0.81 38.63
CA LEU A 740 -31.34 -0.64 38.02
C LEU A 740 -31.48 0.69 37.24
N GLU A 741 -30.91 1.77 37.76
CA GLU A 741 -30.89 3.08 37.08
C GLU A 741 -30.04 3.02 35.81
N LYS A 742 -28.87 2.36 35.85
CA LYS A 742 -28.03 2.12 34.68
C LYS A 742 -28.73 1.24 33.64
N ALA A 743 -29.40 0.16 34.06
CA ALA A 743 -30.17 -0.70 33.16
C ALA A 743 -31.26 0.09 32.40
N LEU A 744 -32.00 0.96 33.09
CA LEU A 744 -32.98 1.84 32.44
C LEU A 744 -32.33 2.79 31.43
N LYS A 745 -31.20 3.40 31.80
CA LYS A 745 -30.45 4.29 30.90
C LYS A 745 -30.01 3.57 29.63
N ASN A 746 -29.53 2.34 29.76
CA ASN A 746 -29.10 1.51 28.63
C ASN A 746 -30.27 1.20 27.68
N LEU A 747 -31.43 0.77 28.20
CA LEU A 747 -32.61 0.50 27.37
C LEU A 747 -33.06 1.74 26.59
N VAL A 748 -33.13 2.90 27.25
CA VAL A 748 -33.51 4.16 26.60
C VAL A 748 -32.47 4.60 25.56
N THR A 749 -31.19 4.41 25.84
CA THR A 749 -30.11 4.77 24.90
C THR A 749 -30.17 3.88 23.65
N ALA A 750 -30.40 2.57 23.83
CA ALA A 750 -30.56 1.64 22.73
C ALA A 750 -31.77 2.02 21.84
N ASP A 751 -32.92 2.28 22.47
CA ASP A 751 -34.14 2.65 21.74
C ASP A 751 -34.03 3.98 21.01
N ARG A 752 -33.26 4.92 21.57
CA ARG A 752 -32.92 6.17 20.90
C ARG A 752 -32.15 5.92 19.61
N ILE A 753 -31.09 5.11 19.68
CA ILE A 753 -30.24 4.81 18.51
C ILE A 753 -31.10 4.17 17.42
N ILE A 754 -31.90 3.15 17.77
CA ILE A 754 -32.79 2.48 16.83
C ILE A 754 -33.79 3.46 16.20
N PHE A 755 -34.36 4.37 16.99
CA PHE A 755 -35.31 5.35 16.46
C PHE A 755 -34.63 6.37 15.54
N GLN A 756 -33.42 6.82 15.89
CA GLN A 756 -32.65 7.75 15.07
C GLN A 756 -32.32 7.14 13.71
N VAL A 757 -31.84 5.89 13.69
CA VAL A 757 -31.61 5.09 12.47
C VAL A 757 -32.87 5.08 11.59
N ALA A 758 -34.01 4.64 12.14
CA ALA A 758 -35.24 4.53 11.34
C ALA A 758 -35.81 5.88 10.89
N TRP A 759 -35.62 6.94 11.67
CA TRP A 759 -36.02 8.28 11.27
C TRP A 759 -35.19 8.78 10.07
N THR A 760 -33.87 8.60 10.13
CA THR A 760 -32.95 8.93 9.04
C THR A 760 -33.32 8.20 7.75
N GLU A 761 -33.51 6.87 7.80
CA GLU A 761 -33.95 6.06 6.65
C GLU A 761 -35.26 6.58 6.03
N MET A 762 -36.17 7.05 6.87
CA MET A 762 -37.46 7.56 6.44
C MET A 762 -37.35 8.91 5.75
N GLU A 763 -36.59 9.85 6.29
CA GLU A 763 -36.38 11.18 5.66
C GLU A 763 -35.85 11.03 4.23
N GLN A 764 -34.94 10.09 4.01
CA GLN A 764 -34.41 9.79 2.68
C GLN A 764 -35.46 9.22 1.71
N LYS A 765 -36.26 8.24 2.15
CA LYS A 765 -37.30 7.60 1.32
C LYS A 765 -38.51 8.51 1.08
N SER A 766 -38.71 9.52 1.94
CA SER A 766 -39.88 10.38 1.95
C SER A 766 -39.68 11.74 1.26
N ARG A 767 -39.28 11.76 -0.01
CA ARG A 767 -39.52 12.94 -0.88
C ARG A 767 -41.02 13.33 -1.00
N ILE A 768 -41.94 12.53 -0.43
CA ILE A 768 -43.40 12.57 -0.67
C ILE A 768 -44.21 12.91 0.61
N PHE A 769 -43.64 12.83 1.81
CA PHE A 769 -44.40 13.15 3.02
C PHE A 769 -44.38 14.66 3.30
N SER A 770 -45.55 15.30 3.18
CA SER A 770 -45.70 16.72 3.52
C SER A 770 -45.22 16.98 4.95
N HIS A 771 -44.25 17.87 5.12
CA HIS A 771 -43.56 18.25 6.37
C HIS A 771 -44.47 18.57 7.59
N GLY A 772 -45.79 18.65 7.45
CA GLY A 772 -46.70 19.15 8.48
C GLY A 772 -47.25 18.12 9.48
N GLN A 773 -47.58 16.90 9.05
CA GLN A 773 -48.40 15.99 9.88
C GLN A 773 -47.60 15.08 10.83
N PHE A 774 -46.41 14.63 10.42
CA PHE A 774 -45.57 13.74 11.22
C PHE A 774 -44.36 14.45 11.85
N PHE A 775 -43.83 15.47 11.19
CA PHE A 775 -42.62 16.15 11.61
C PHE A 775 -42.80 16.92 12.92
N ARG A 776 -43.92 17.64 13.10
CA ARG A 776 -44.13 18.48 14.29
C ARG A 776 -44.30 17.66 15.58
N PRO A 777 -45.07 16.56 15.61
CA PRO A 777 -45.12 15.68 16.78
C PRO A 777 -43.78 15.01 17.09
N VAL A 778 -43.06 14.52 16.07
CA VAL A 778 -41.77 13.84 16.25
C VAL A 778 -40.67 14.81 16.66
N ASN A 779 -40.55 15.98 16.02
CA ASN A 779 -39.57 16.98 16.37
C ASN A 779 -39.84 17.60 17.76
N ASN A 780 -41.10 17.84 18.13
CA ASN A 780 -41.44 18.26 19.50
C ASN A 780 -41.10 17.17 20.54
N PHE A 781 -41.23 15.90 20.15
CA PHE A 781 -40.87 14.76 20.98
C PHE A 781 -39.35 14.64 21.13
N LEU A 782 -38.59 14.71 20.03
CA LEU A 782 -37.13 14.72 20.01
C LEU A 782 -36.56 15.93 20.77
N THR A 783 -37.10 17.13 20.57
CA THR A 783 -36.66 18.35 21.28
C THR A 783 -36.85 18.23 22.80
N LYS A 784 -37.99 17.71 23.26
CA LYS A 784 -38.20 17.44 24.69
C LYS A 784 -37.26 16.35 25.21
N PHE A 785 -37.00 15.35 24.38
CA PHE A 785 -36.13 14.23 24.70
C PHE A 785 -34.64 14.63 24.79
N TYR A 786 -34.16 15.55 23.94
CA TYR A 786 -32.78 16.09 23.99
C TYR A 786 -32.52 17.03 25.18
N GLN A 787 -33.56 17.71 25.69
CA GLN A 787 -33.43 18.68 26.78
C GLN A 787 -33.40 18.04 28.18
N GLU A 788 -33.79 16.77 28.32
CA GLU A 788 -34.01 16.14 29.63
C GLU A 788 -33.13 14.88 29.81
N TYR A 789 -31.84 15.07 30.09
CA TYR A 789 -30.94 13.98 30.53
C TYR A 789 -31.29 13.41 31.92
N ASN A 790 -32.31 13.94 32.59
CA ASN A 790 -32.73 13.59 33.95
C ASN A 790 -34.21 13.17 34.00
N LEU A 791 -34.62 12.25 33.11
CA LEU A 791 -35.99 11.74 33.10
C LEU A 791 -36.33 11.09 34.44
N SER A 792 -37.45 11.53 35.03
CA SER A 792 -38.10 10.79 36.10
C SER A 792 -38.60 9.45 35.56
N GLY A 793 -38.77 8.49 36.46
CA GLY A 793 -39.19 7.16 36.07
C GLY A 793 -40.47 7.08 35.22
N GLN A 794 -41.43 7.98 35.45
CA GLN A 794 -42.67 8.00 34.68
C GLN A 794 -42.49 8.51 33.24
N GLU A 795 -41.47 9.32 32.98
CA GLU A 795 -41.18 9.86 31.65
C GLU A 795 -40.53 8.80 30.75
N VAL A 796 -39.72 7.90 31.32
CA VAL A 796 -39.07 6.79 30.60
C VAL A 796 -40.08 5.81 30.00
N ASP A 797 -41.06 5.32 30.77
CA ASP A 797 -42.09 4.40 30.26
C ASP A 797 -42.96 5.05 29.16
N LYS A 798 -43.27 6.34 29.32
CA LYS A 798 -44.03 7.10 28.33
C LYS A 798 -43.24 7.26 27.03
N LEU A 799 -41.93 7.49 27.14
CA LEU A 799 -41.02 7.63 26.02
C LEU A 799 -40.94 6.34 25.18
N ILE A 800 -40.65 5.19 25.82
CA ILE A 800 -40.53 3.90 25.13
C ILE A 800 -41.86 3.53 24.43
N LYS A 801 -43.00 3.77 25.07
CA LYS A 801 -44.32 3.56 24.45
C LYS A 801 -44.55 4.46 23.25
N ASN A 802 -44.05 5.69 23.27
CA ASN A 802 -44.17 6.60 22.15
C ASN A 802 -43.27 6.15 20.99
N PHE A 803 -42.05 5.67 21.26
CA PHE A 803 -41.21 5.04 20.23
C PHE A 803 -41.92 3.88 19.55
N GLY A 804 -42.48 2.93 20.31
CA GLY A 804 -43.21 1.79 19.71
C GLY A 804 -44.46 2.20 18.91
N LYS A 805 -45.17 3.25 19.31
CA LYS A 805 -46.30 3.79 18.53
C LYS A 805 -45.85 4.44 17.23
N LEU A 806 -44.79 5.25 17.29
CA LEU A 806 -44.22 5.90 16.12
C LEU A 806 -43.68 4.84 15.15
N TRP A 807 -42.90 3.88 15.65
CA TRP A 807 -42.38 2.76 14.87
C TRP A 807 -43.49 1.96 14.18
N LYS A 808 -44.60 1.67 14.85
CA LYS A 808 -45.73 0.95 14.22
C LYS A 808 -46.41 1.77 13.12
N THR A 809 -46.30 3.09 13.20
CA THR A 809 -46.90 4.00 12.21
C THR A 809 -45.98 4.17 10.99
N PHE A 810 -44.67 4.10 11.22
CA PHE A 810 -43.65 3.91 10.20
C PHE A 810 -43.77 2.50 9.58
#